data_AF-Q0K7P4-F1
#
_entry.id   AF-Q0K7P4-F1
#
_cell.length_a   1.000
_cell.length_b   1.000
_cell.length_c   1.000
_cell.angle_alpha   90.00
_cell.angle_beta   90.00
_cell.angle_gamma   90.00
#
_symmetry.space_group_name_H-M   'P 1'
#
loop_
_entity.id
_entity.type
_entity.pdbx_description
1 polymer ?
#
loop_
_entity_poly.entity_id
_entity_poly.type
_entity_poly.pdbx_seq_one_letter_code
_entity_poly.pdbx_strand_id
1 'polypeptide(L)'
;MRLLVDLFPCQTISRLRGIGRYTLAFTQALARVKGGHQLYALADAQYGEAYDALRTELSPLLGAGHFATYAHSGAPFGACTPEQRQLADDLVSGAYRTLAPDVVLCMSPFEDWAQDGVVPDPRTRVGSSLRAAVLYDLIPWLFPEQYLNTSPSFKAWYTERLQALKSFDLLLAISEATRSDAIEHLGLDPARVAVIGGAADERFRTLTAGEKPKDLSRLGIQRPFVLYTGNADYRKNLAGMLQAYARLPESLRSGHQLVVNQVGDKHAFWRDAQRLGLKTDDIVVTGHVDDTELVALYQQCAAFVFPSLYEGFGLPVLEAMACGAPVIAADNSSIPEVLGRADIMFDAKDPDSIKATLERVLTDARLRQELKAFGPERAATFSWDATGRKAWEAFEATMPLSRAHGNQVLQMADARAARSNGTEGSFPSLGQIAGLLPADVRIEQPGDVDAPQTCYPEESAVALSNGLPLYFSLQARPPEHLLQQMRTNPGVLLLGSAGLEETYPEIGVRSLLTSPADTEGSAINGVPPLHDVAASSLYMVVENDDAARRLLNRYSCTWCPPIATLEAGHGAQENLGRVIDAAFHMSMQRLVDELADTLQKMPTPDGLLIDRLSACAGRNMRLNRQPRLLIDVSQLARSDARSGIQRVVRNMARELCLGGETPPVEIVQIKDGGLVRARDVVPSIFNLPSDAYGDACVEIHPGDVLLMIDSSWEQYEQFLPVFDEVRQFGGRIVSVVYDLIPALHPEYCRPGLVSVFNNWLRMAAMQSDMLICISQAVKQSVSEYIEAQGLQPPRPLVLEHWNLGADLIDDESDAGIRPAVLALMEDRSSPTYLMVGTIEPRKGHGFVLDAFEQIWAAGGDARLCLAGKEGWHVEALMDRIRNHPMNGKRLFVIDDFTDAEINRCYAGATALIAASTIEGYGLPIVEAAMHRVPVLASDIPVFREVGGEGAIFFSLDNPSSLAEAAARIAAMSRDERQALAGKIRPITWRESAQQLACKLYPDGIGGSGTPASQRHSLNSSSGTEG
;
A
#
# COMPACT_ATOMS: atom_id res chain seq x y z
N MET A 1 -14.37 15.52 11.07
CA MET A 1 -13.19 16.30 10.67
C MET A 1 -12.19 15.36 10.00
N ARG A 2 -11.43 15.90 9.05
CA ARG A 2 -10.32 15.22 8.36
C ARG A 2 -9.01 15.85 8.84
N LEU A 3 -8.25 15.12 9.65
CA LEU A 3 -6.94 15.54 10.12
C LEU A 3 -5.88 14.97 9.19
N LEU A 4 -5.01 15.82 8.64
CA LEU A 4 -3.82 15.43 7.90
C LEU A 4 -2.59 15.61 8.79
N VAL A 5 -1.83 14.54 9.03
CA VAL A 5 -0.55 14.58 9.75
C VAL A 5 0.60 14.47 8.76
N ASP A 6 1.49 15.45 8.77
CA ASP A 6 2.74 15.41 8.02
C ASP A 6 3.79 14.57 8.77
N LEU A 7 4.22 13.48 8.16
CA LEU A 7 5.16 12.51 8.72
C LEU A 7 6.63 12.82 8.41
N PHE A 8 6.96 13.98 7.83
CA PHE A 8 8.33 14.32 7.47
C PHE A 8 9.39 14.02 8.58
N PRO A 9 9.15 14.31 9.87
CA PRO A 9 10.10 13.97 10.95
C PRO A 9 10.34 12.47 11.17
N CYS A 10 9.41 11.62 10.74
CA CYS A 10 9.58 10.15 10.77
C CYS A 10 10.51 9.63 9.66
N GLN A 11 10.89 10.48 8.70
CA GLN A 11 11.67 10.09 7.54
C GLN A 11 13.12 10.58 7.62
N THR A 12 13.37 11.68 8.32
CA THR A 12 14.71 12.24 8.56
C THR A 12 15.50 11.42 9.59
N ILE A 13 16.72 11.88 9.93
CA ILE A 13 17.51 11.32 11.04
C ILE A 13 16.78 11.34 12.40
N SER A 14 15.75 12.17 12.55
CA SER A 14 14.90 12.25 13.75
C SER A 14 14.12 10.95 14.00
N ARG A 15 13.91 10.10 13.00
CA ARG A 15 13.29 8.78 13.16
C ARG A 15 14.04 7.88 14.16
N LEU A 16 15.35 8.07 14.27
CA LEU A 16 16.20 7.26 15.15
C LEU A 16 16.10 7.69 16.62
N ARG A 17 15.67 8.93 16.91
CA ARG A 17 15.59 9.49 18.27
C ARG A 17 14.78 10.79 18.33
N GLY A 18 14.07 11.03 19.43
CA GLY A 18 13.41 12.31 19.65
C GLY A 18 12.16 12.50 18.79
N ILE A 19 12.07 13.65 18.11
CA ILE A 19 10.87 14.15 17.40
C ILE A 19 10.27 13.12 16.45
N GLY A 20 11.08 12.37 15.67
CA GLY A 20 10.56 11.38 14.74
C GLY A 20 9.87 10.20 15.43
N ARG A 21 10.45 9.68 16.53
CA ARG A 21 9.80 8.63 17.34
C ARG A 21 8.49 9.14 17.96
N TYR A 22 8.48 10.38 18.44
CA TYR A 22 7.29 10.99 19.02
C TYR A 22 6.22 11.22 17.97
N THR A 23 6.62 11.60 16.76
CA THR A 23 5.70 11.81 15.65
C THR A 23 4.96 10.54 15.31
N LEU A 24 5.68 9.41 15.22
CA LEU A 24 5.08 8.10 14.99
C LEU A 24 4.13 7.70 16.12
N ALA A 25 4.59 7.74 17.38
CA ALA A 25 3.79 7.35 18.54
C ALA A 25 2.53 8.22 18.72
N PHE A 26 2.67 9.52 18.49
CA PHE A 26 1.55 10.47 18.56
C PHE A 26 0.57 10.27 17.41
N THR A 27 1.04 10.02 16.18
CA THR A 27 0.16 9.70 15.04
C THR A 27 -0.63 8.43 15.29
N GLN A 28 0.00 7.38 15.82
CA GLN A 28 -0.69 6.14 16.19
C GLN A 28 -1.74 6.39 17.28
N ALA A 29 -1.44 7.22 18.27
CA ALA A 29 -2.40 7.58 19.30
C ALA A 29 -3.57 8.40 18.76
N LEU A 30 -3.32 9.37 17.89
CA LEU A 30 -4.35 10.11 17.17
C LEU A 30 -5.28 9.15 16.42
N ALA A 31 -4.72 8.11 15.77
CA ALA A 31 -5.48 7.09 15.07
C ALA A 31 -6.36 6.25 16.01
N ARG A 32 -5.83 5.85 17.17
CA ARG A 32 -6.56 5.09 18.20
C ARG A 32 -7.71 5.88 18.83
N VAL A 33 -7.52 7.18 19.06
CA VAL A 33 -8.49 8.03 19.77
C VAL A 33 -9.32 8.95 18.86
N LYS A 34 -9.30 8.74 17.53
CA LYS A 34 -9.97 9.61 16.54
C LYS A 34 -11.50 9.67 16.64
N GLY A 35 -12.14 8.70 17.30
CA GLY A 35 -13.60 8.60 17.35
C GLY A 35 -14.22 8.56 15.96
N GLY A 36 -15.16 9.46 15.67
CA GLY A 36 -15.82 9.60 14.35
C GLY A 36 -15.04 10.44 13.33
N HIS A 37 -13.82 10.87 13.63
CA HIS A 37 -12.99 11.64 12.70
C HIS A 37 -12.20 10.75 11.75
N GLN A 38 -11.73 11.33 10.65
CA GLN A 38 -10.82 10.71 9.70
C GLN A 38 -9.40 11.23 9.94
N LEU A 39 -8.43 10.32 9.90
CA LEU A 39 -7.02 10.63 10.02
C LEU A 39 -6.32 10.22 8.72
N TYR A 40 -5.63 11.17 8.12
CA TYR A 40 -4.77 10.99 6.97
C TYR A 40 -3.33 11.19 7.40
N ALA A 41 -2.43 10.40 6.85
CA ALA A 41 -1.00 10.60 7.01
C ALA A 41 -0.38 10.87 5.65
N LEU A 42 0.63 11.73 5.62
CA LEU A 42 1.32 12.11 4.40
C LEU A 42 2.83 12.00 4.59
N ALA A 43 3.49 11.35 3.65
CA ALA A 43 4.93 11.10 3.69
C ALA A 43 5.60 11.42 2.34
N ASP A 44 6.86 11.83 2.39
CA ASP A 44 7.67 12.11 1.22
C ASP A 44 8.18 10.81 0.58
N ALA A 45 7.81 10.57 -0.67
CA ALA A 45 8.16 9.35 -1.37
C ALA A 45 9.66 9.28 -1.76
N GLN A 46 10.42 10.39 -1.68
CA GLN A 46 11.87 10.39 -1.95
C GLN A 46 12.69 9.61 -0.91
N TYR A 47 12.12 9.39 0.28
CA TYR A 47 12.78 8.69 1.39
C TYR A 47 12.71 7.15 1.30
N GLY A 48 12.21 6.60 0.19
CA GLY A 48 12.31 5.17 -0.16
C GLY A 48 11.89 4.22 0.97
N GLU A 49 12.84 3.46 1.52
CA GLU A 49 12.58 2.50 2.60
C GLU A 49 11.87 3.09 3.83
N ALA A 50 12.15 4.35 4.19
CA ALA A 50 11.50 5.01 5.32
C ALA A 50 10.00 5.23 5.05
N TYR A 51 9.66 5.60 3.81
CA TYR A 51 8.29 5.75 3.35
C TYR A 51 7.55 4.41 3.43
N ASP A 52 8.14 3.34 2.91
CA ASP A 52 7.51 2.01 2.90
C ASP A 52 7.28 1.45 4.31
N ALA A 53 8.22 1.68 5.23
CA ALA A 53 8.09 1.31 6.63
C ALA A 53 6.91 2.03 7.30
N LEU A 54 6.82 3.35 7.16
CA LEU A 54 5.73 4.14 7.75
C LEU A 54 4.38 3.75 7.20
N ARG A 55 4.30 3.52 5.89
CA ARG A 55 3.07 3.08 5.24
C ARG A 55 2.62 1.72 5.75
N THR A 56 3.54 0.77 5.88
CA THR A 56 3.26 -0.56 6.43
C THR A 56 2.74 -0.46 7.87
N GLU A 57 3.36 0.38 8.68
CA GLU A 57 3.01 0.53 10.09
C GLU A 57 1.69 1.27 10.33
N LEU A 58 1.40 2.31 9.53
CA LEU A 58 0.25 3.19 9.77
C LEU A 58 -1.00 2.85 8.97
N SER A 59 -0.89 2.26 7.77
CA SER A 59 -2.06 1.95 6.93
C SER A 59 -3.15 1.14 7.66
N PRO A 60 -2.82 0.11 8.48
CA PRO A 60 -3.83 -0.65 9.24
C PRO A 60 -4.63 0.21 10.24
N LEU A 61 -4.08 1.35 10.69
CA LEU A 61 -4.70 2.23 11.67
C LEU A 61 -5.54 3.37 11.02
N LEU A 62 -5.20 3.75 9.79
CA LEU A 62 -5.78 4.90 9.10
C LEU A 62 -7.02 4.53 8.28
N GLY A 63 -7.04 3.34 7.65
CA GLY A 63 -8.03 2.91 6.67
C GLY A 63 -7.51 3.00 5.23
N ALA A 64 -8.13 2.26 4.31
CA ALA A 64 -7.73 2.23 2.90
C ALA A 64 -7.74 3.65 2.29
N GLY A 65 -6.70 3.99 1.53
CA GLY A 65 -6.56 5.30 0.88
C GLY A 65 -6.23 6.49 1.80
N HIS A 66 -6.06 6.30 3.12
CA HIS A 66 -5.76 7.39 4.06
C HIS A 66 -4.25 7.63 4.31
N PHE A 67 -3.38 6.81 3.73
CA PHE A 67 -1.95 7.09 3.65
C PHE A 67 -1.63 7.66 2.27
N ALA A 68 -1.14 8.89 2.24
CA ALA A 68 -0.85 9.65 1.04
C ALA A 68 0.65 9.93 0.89
N THR A 69 1.06 10.31 -0.31
CA THR A 69 2.46 10.55 -0.66
C THR A 69 2.59 11.89 -1.37
N TYR A 70 3.78 12.49 -1.29
CA TYR A 70 4.18 13.60 -2.14
C TYR A 70 5.65 13.45 -2.54
N ALA A 71 6.11 14.31 -3.46
CA ALA A 71 7.50 14.48 -3.84
C ALA A 71 7.76 15.96 -4.14
N HIS A 72 9.02 16.39 -4.05
CA HIS A 72 9.40 17.79 -4.28
C HIS A 72 10.74 17.90 -5.02
N SER A 73 11.00 19.06 -5.65
CA SER A 73 12.20 19.32 -6.46
C SER A 73 13.37 19.90 -5.63
N GLY A 74 13.43 19.58 -4.34
CA GLY A 74 14.14 20.39 -3.34
C GLY A 74 15.41 19.74 -2.80
N ALA A 75 16.47 20.53 -2.68
CA ALA A 75 17.70 20.23 -1.93
C ALA A 75 17.62 20.81 -0.50
N PRO A 76 18.56 20.49 0.42
CA PRO A 76 18.58 21.05 1.77
C PRO A 76 18.57 22.59 1.76
N PHE A 77 18.10 23.22 2.85
CA PHE A 77 17.98 24.69 2.99
C PHE A 77 19.18 25.48 2.43
N GLY A 78 20.41 25.01 2.67
CA GLY A 78 21.64 25.70 2.24
C GLY A 78 22.05 25.50 0.77
N ALA A 79 21.36 24.62 0.03
CA ALA A 79 21.70 24.22 -1.34
C ALA A 79 20.66 24.65 -2.38
N CYS A 80 19.49 25.15 -1.97
CA CYS A 80 18.41 25.61 -2.86
C CYS A 80 18.33 27.15 -2.94
N THR A 81 17.90 27.69 -4.09
CA THR A 81 17.53 29.11 -4.20
C THR A 81 16.18 29.39 -3.53
N PRO A 82 15.86 30.64 -3.15
CA PRO A 82 14.54 31.00 -2.61
C PRO A 82 13.38 30.60 -3.52
N GLU A 83 13.54 30.70 -4.85
CA GLU A 83 12.52 30.34 -5.83
C GLU A 83 12.31 28.82 -5.90
N GLN A 84 13.39 28.03 -5.86
CA GLN A 84 13.31 26.57 -5.78
C GLN A 84 12.62 26.10 -4.49
N ARG A 85 12.90 26.79 -3.38
CA ARG A 85 12.29 26.52 -2.08
C ARG A 85 10.80 26.86 -2.06
N GLN A 86 10.41 28.02 -2.60
CA GLN A 86 9.01 28.41 -2.70
C GLN A 86 8.22 27.43 -3.56
N LEU A 87 8.77 27.05 -4.71
CA LEU A 87 8.13 26.06 -5.57
C LEU A 87 7.97 24.71 -4.86
N ALA A 88 8.98 24.27 -4.12
CA ALA A 88 8.91 23.01 -3.40
C ALA A 88 7.86 23.08 -2.25
N ASP A 89 7.75 24.23 -1.56
CA ASP A 89 6.66 24.51 -0.61
C ASP A 89 5.28 24.42 -1.27
N ASP A 90 5.12 25.03 -2.44
CA ASP A 90 3.86 25.05 -3.17
C ASP A 90 3.45 23.64 -3.63
N LEU A 91 4.41 22.81 -4.07
CA LEU A 91 4.17 21.41 -4.44
C LEU A 91 3.65 20.59 -3.26
N VAL A 92 4.29 20.72 -2.09
CA VAL A 92 3.88 20.01 -0.87
C VAL A 92 2.51 20.52 -0.39
N SER A 93 2.31 21.84 -0.34
CA SER A 93 1.03 22.46 0.01
C SER A 93 -0.10 22.05 -0.94
N GLY A 94 0.18 21.89 -2.24
CA GLY A 94 -0.76 21.37 -3.22
C GLY A 94 -1.17 19.93 -2.93
N ALA A 95 -0.22 19.06 -2.57
CA ALA A 95 -0.51 17.70 -2.13
C ALA A 95 -1.45 17.70 -0.91
N TYR A 96 -1.23 18.59 0.06
CA TYR A 96 -2.10 18.72 1.23
C TYR A 96 -3.53 19.07 0.81
N ARG A 97 -3.70 20.00 -0.13
CA ARG A 97 -5.03 20.42 -0.63
C ARG A 97 -5.76 19.29 -1.35
N THR A 98 -5.06 18.38 -2.03
CA THR A 98 -5.73 17.24 -2.71
C THR A 98 -6.48 16.32 -1.76
N LEU A 99 -6.03 16.25 -0.51
CA LEU A 99 -6.67 15.46 0.54
C LEU A 99 -7.81 16.21 1.22
N ALA A 100 -8.05 17.48 0.85
CA ALA A 100 -9.06 18.39 1.41
C ALA A 100 -9.25 18.22 2.94
N PRO A 101 -8.17 18.43 3.73
CA PRO A 101 -8.23 18.31 5.18
C PRO A 101 -9.05 19.44 5.81
N ASP A 102 -9.64 19.17 6.97
CA ASP A 102 -10.14 20.22 7.86
C ASP A 102 -9.00 20.80 8.70
N VAL A 103 -8.01 19.97 9.04
CA VAL A 103 -6.85 20.33 9.87
C VAL A 103 -5.59 19.76 9.24
N VAL A 104 -4.55 20.58 9.10
CA VAL A 104 -3.18 20.14 8.74
C VAL A 104 -2.32 20.26 9.99
N LEU A 105 -1.70 19.16 10.41
CA LEU A 105 -0.79 19.11 11.55
C LEU A 105 0.65 18.95 11.06
N CYS A 106 1.43 20.02 11.18
CA CYS A 106 2.87 20.01 10.98
C CYS A 106 3.57 19.52 12.25
N MET A 107 4.25 18.39 12.13
CA MET A 107 4.83 17.71 13.30
C MET A 107 6.13 18.33 13.79
N SER A 108 6.83 19.09 12.96
CA SER A 108 8.05 19.83 13.32
C SER A 108 8.30 20.97 12.33
N PRO A 109 7.99 22.23 12.68
CA PRO A 109 8.23 23.40 11.82
C PRO A 109 9.71 23.70 11.52
N PHE A 110 10.62 22.94 12.14
CA PHE A 110 12.07 23.14 12.13
C PHE A 110 12.82 21.96 11.50
N GLU A 111 12.12 20.98 10.93
CA GLU A 111 12.70 19.71 10.49
C GLU A 111 13.62 19.83 9.26
N ASP A 112 13.43 20.85 8.43
CA ASP A 112 14.15 21.03 7.16
C ASP A 112 15.54 21.68 7.31
N TRP A 113 16.03 21.87 8.54
CA TRP A 113 17.41 22.31 8.74
C TRP A 113 18.41 21.18 8.49
N ALA A 114 19.20 21.33 7.44
CA ALA A 114 20.23 20.37 7.02
C ALA A 114 19.71 18.95 6.73
N GLN A 115 18.41 18.81 6.45
CA GLN A 115 17.79 17.59 5.94
C GLN A 115 17.37 17.82 4.47
N ASP A 116 17.35 16.75 3.69
CA ASP A 116 16.82 16.76 2.32
C ASP A 116 15.29 16.79 2.39
N GLY A 117 14.66 17.95 2.36
CA GLY A 117 13.20 18.01 2.43
C GLY A 117 12.63 19.41 2.59
N VAL A 118 11.31 19.49 2.65
CA VAL A 118 10.58 20.76 2.73
C VAL A 118 9.54 20.68 3.83
N VAL A 119 9.66 21.57 4.80
CA VAL A 119 8.58 21.89 5.73
C VAL A 119 7.81 23.07 5.14
N PRO A 120 6.52 22.89 4.79
CA PRO A 120 5.75 23.94 4.18
C PRO A 120 5.74 25.23 4.97
N ASP A 121 5.73 26.35 4.25
CA ASP A 121 5.63 27.65 4.87
C ASP A 121 4.25 27.78 5.51
N PRO A 122 4.15 27.99 6.84
CA PRO A 122 2.86 28.19 7.49
C PRO A 122 2.15 29.47 7.05
N ARG A 123 2.75 30.32 6.22
CA ARG A 123 2.08 31.45 5.55
C ARG A 123 1.29 30.99 4.32
N THR A 124 1.70 29.89 3.69
CA THR A 124 1.01 29.28 2.54
C THR A 124 -0.31 28.66 3.02
N ARG A 125 -1.41 28.97 2.34
CA ARG A 125 -2.75 28.49 2.73
C ARG A 125 -3.06 27.15 2.09
N VAL A 126 -3.60 26.23 2.88
CA VAL A 126 -4.13 24.94 2.44
C VAL A 126 -5.66 25.00 2.46
N GLY A 127 -6.25 25.65 1.45
CA GLY A 127 -7.70 25.88 1.41
C GLY A 127 -8.21 26.62 2.67
N SER A 128 -9.28 26.13 3.28
CA SER A 128 -9.84 26.62 4.54
C SER A 128 -9.38 25.83 5.77
N SER A 129 -8.34 25.01 5.64
CA SER A 129 -7.88 24.13 6.73
C SER A 129 -7.33 24.92 7.90
N LEU A 130 -7.61 24.46 9.12
CA LEU A 130 -6.88 24.87 10.32
C LEU A 130 -5.43 24.39 10.22
N ARG A 131 -4.46 25.29 10.29
CA ARG A 131 -3.03 24.93 10.30
C ARG A 131 -2.56 24.84 11.74
N ALA A 132 -2.23 23.63 12.15
CA ALA A 132 -1.69 23.34 13.47
C ALA A 132 -0.22 22.91 13.37
N ALA A 133 0.55 23.16 14.42
CA ALA A 133 1.89 22.60 14.57
C ALA A 133 2.19 22.18 15.99
N VAL A 134 3.02 21.15 16.15
CA VAL A 134 3.58 20.78 17.47
C VAL A 134 4.77 21.68 17.77
N LEU A 135 4.75 22.33 18.93
CA LEU A 135 5.87 23.11 19.45
C LEU A 135 6.56 22.32 20.58
N TYR A 136 7.80 21.92 20.33
CA TYR A 136 8.58 21.16 21.31
C TYR A 136 9.27 22.08 22.33
N ASP A 137 10.04 23.06 21.85
CA ASP A 137 10.74 24.03 22.68
C ASP A 137 11.20 25.24 21.85
N LEU A 138 11.70 26.27 22.54
CA LEU A 138 12.40 27.42 21.95
C LEU A 138 13.85 27.52 22.44
N ILE A 139 14.51 26.41 22.77
CA ILE A 139 15.83 26.38 23.43
C ILE A 139 16.89 27.22 22.69
N PRO A 140 17.05 27.13 21.34
CA PRO A 140 18.02 27.97 20.65
C PRO A 140 17.80 29.47 20.85
N TRP A 141 16.54 29.91 20.95
CA TRP A 141 16.17 31.30 21.23
C TRP A 141 16.49 31.72 22.67
N LEU A 142 16.29 30.82 23.64
CA LEU A 142 16.56 31.06 25.06
C LEU A 142 18.06 31.10 25.39
N PHE A 143 18.88 30.39 24.63
CA PHE A 143 20.35 30.36 24.79
C PHE A 143 21.06 30.80 23.49
N PRO A 144 20.85 32.05 23.05
CA PRO A 144 21.30 32.49 21.73
C PRO A 144 22.82 32.48 21.61
N GLU A 145 23.56 32.70 22.70
CA GLU A 145 25.03 32.64 22.71
C GLU A 145 25.57 31.24 22.39
N GLN A 146 24.85 30.20 22.77
CA GLN A 146 25.29 28.80 22.60
C GLN A 146 24.86 28.22 21.26
N TYR A 147 23.65 28.55 20.79
CA TYR A 147 23.08 27.90 19.61
C TYR A 147 22.95 28.82 18.38
N LEU A 148 22.68 30.12 18.54
CA LEU A 148 22.39 31.02 17.40
C LEU A 148 23.63 31.83 16.99
N ASN A 149 24.38 32.37 17.95
CA ASN A 149 25.51 33.26 17.67
C ASN A 149 26.75 32.50 17.14
N THR A 150 26.72 31.17 17.17
CA THR A 150 27.77 30.28 16.63
C THR A 150 27.66 30.09 15.12
N SER A 151 26.49 30.34 14.52
CA SER A 151 26.24 30.17 13.09
C SER A 151 25.26 31.23 12.54
N PRO A 152 25.75 32.23 11.79
CA PRO A 152 24.90 33.28 11.23
C PRO A 152 23.79 32.76 10.31
N SER A 153 24.06 31.71 9.52
CA SER A 153 23.07 31.10 8.62
C SER A 153 21.97 30.38 9.40
N PHE A 154 22.34 29.59 10.43
CA PHE A 154 21.37 28.96 11.31
C PHE A 154 20.51 29.98 12.05
N LYS A 155 21.13 31.06 12.54
CA LYS A 155 20.42 32.15 13.20
C LYS A 155 19.38 32.79 12.28
N ALA A 156 19.76 33.10 11.04
CA ALA A 156 18.84 33.68 10.07
C ALA A 156 17.65 32.74 9.79
N TRP A 157 17.94 31.47 9.49
CA TRP A 157 16.91 30.45 9.25
C TRP A 157 15.99 30.24 10.46
N TYR A 158 16.56 30.03 11.65
CA TYR A 158 15.79 29.77 12.86
C TYR A 158 14.90 30.97 13.20
N THR A 159 15.41 32.20 13.06
CA THR A 159 14.63 33.42 13.30
C THR A 159 13.48 33.55 12.29
N GLU A 160 13.70 33.21 11.01
CA GLU A 160 12.65 33.19 10.00
C GLU A 160 11.55 32.19 10.38
N ARG A 161 11.92 30.95 10.71
CA ARG A 161 10.98 29.89 11.14
C ARG A 161 10.23 30.28 12.42
N LEU A 162 10.89 30.96 13.35
CA LEU A 162 10.29 31.49 14.57
C LEU A 162 9.20 32.55 14.28
N GLN A 163 9.41 33.41 13.27
CA GLN A 163 8.34 34.32 12.82
C GLN A 163 7.23 33.57 12.09
N ALA A 164 7.58 32.56 11.30
CA ALA A 164 6.63 31.73 10.58
C ALA A 164 5.66 31.00 11.53
N LEU A 165 6.12 30.60 12.73
CA LEU A 165 5.26 30.00 13.78
C LEU A 165 4.01 30.85 14.09
N LYS A 166 4.13 32.18 13.99
CA LYS A 166 3.01 33.09 14.25
C LYS A 166 1.90 33.03 13.22
N SER A 167 2.12 32.34 12.11
CA SER A 167 1.15 32.15 11.04
C SER A 167 0.29 30.90 11.23
N PHE A 168 0.66 29.97 12.12
CA PHE A 168 -0.18 28.82 12.46
C PHE A 168 -1.42 29.26 13.22
N ASP A 169 -2.55 28.65 12.91
CA ASP A 169 -3.83 28.96 13.56
C ASP A 169 -3.85 28.40 14.99
N LEU A 170 -3.16 27.28 15.23
CA LEU A 170 -3.02 26.61 16.52
C LEU A 170 -1.60 26.05 16.71
N LEU A 171 -1.01 26.25 17.89
CA LEU A 171 0.19 25.54 18.32
C LEU A 171 -0.15 24.55 19.44
N LEU A 172 0.35 23.33 19.32
CA LEU A 172 0.24 22.28 20.31
C LEU A 172 1.56 22.21 21.09
N ALA A 173 1.61 22.84 22.25
CA ALA A 173 2.77 22.82 23.12
C ALA A 173 2.84 21.50 23.90
N ILE A 174 4.03 20.92 24.01
CA ILE A 174 4.23 19.68 24.76
C ILE A 174 4.27 19.87 26.29
N SER A 175 4.30 21.12 26.78
CA SER A 175 4.28 21.48 28.20
C SER A 175 3.72 22.89 28.41
N GLU A 176 3.37 23.24 29.65
CA GLU A 176 2.98 24.60 30.03
C GLU A 176 4.17 25.56 29.95
N ALA A 177 5.38 25.10 30.24
CA ALA A 177 6.62 25.87 30.03
C ALA A 177 6.78 26.26 28.55
N THR A 178 6.67 25.30 27.63
CA THR A 178 6.76 25.59 26.18
C THR A 178 5.61 26.50 25.71
N ARG A 179 4.41 26.36 26.28
CA ARG A 179 3.30 27.29 26.00
C ARG A 179 3.61 28.70 26.47
N SER A 180 4.17 28.85 27.67
CA SER A 180 4.56 30.13 28.24
C SER A 180 5.63 30.80 27.39
N ASP A 181 6.65 30.05 26.94
CA ASP A 181 7.70 30.54 26.03
C ASP A 181 7.11 31.08 24.73
N ALA A 182 6.13 30.37 24.16
CA ALA A 182 5.45 30.80 22.93
C ALA A 182 4.69 32.12 23.14
N ILE A 183 4.01 32.28 24.27
CA ILE A 183 3.27 33.50 24.60
C ILE A 183 4.23 34.66 24.86
N GLU A 184 5.23 34.46 25.72
CA GLU A 184 6.16 35.51 26.15
C GLU A 184 7.10 35.96 25.03
N HIS A 185 7.72 35.02 24.32
CA HIS A 185 8.77 35.34 23.35
C HIS A 185 8.24 35.59 21.94
N LEU A 186 7.09 35.01 21.58
CA LEU A 186 6.50 35.20 20.26
C LEU A 186 5.31 36.17 20.27
N GLY A 187 4.76 36.50 21.44
CA GLY A 187 3.58 37.36 21.56
C GLY A 187 2.32 36.71 21.02
N LEU A 188 2.21 35.38 21.12
CA LEU A 188 1.05 34.64 20.64
C LEU A 188 -0.14 34.78 21.59
N ASP A 189 -1.34 34.80 21.01
CA ASP A 189 -2.57 34.74 21.78
C ASP A 189 -2.62 33.42 22.59
N PRO A 190 -2.81 33.46 23.92
CA PRO A 190 -2.97 32.27 24.74
C PRO A 190 -4.03 31.28 24.26
N ALA A 191 -5.06 31.73 23.53
CA ALA A 191 -6.10 30.88 22.94
C ALA A 191 -5.62 30.09 21.71
N ARG A 192 -4.48 30.47 21.11
CA ARG A 192 -3.87 29.79 19.96
C ARG A 192 -2.77 28.80 20.36
N VAL A 193 -2.56 28.57 21.66
CA VAL A 193 -1.54 27.65 22.16
C VAL A 193 -2.16 26.70 23.19
N ALA A 194 -2.33 25.43 22.80
CA ALA A 194 -2.91 24.38 23.64
C ALA A 194 -1.81 23.44 24.16
N VAL A 195 -1.88 23.05 25.44
CA VAL A 195 -0.94 22.07 26.02
C VAL A 195 -1.46 20.66 25.83
N ILE A 196 -0.73 19.86 25.04
CA ILE A 196 -1.09 18.46 24.77
C ILE A 196 -0.29 17.46 25.61
N GLY A 197 0.88 17.85 26.13
CA GLY A 197 1.77 16.95 26.86
C GLY A 197 2.60 16.03 25.95
N GLY A 198 3.19 15.00 26.54
CA GLY A 198 3.89 13.91 25.87
C GLY A 198 3.91 12.65 26.72
N ALA A 199 4.46 11.56 26.21
CA ALA A 199 4.57 10.30 26.93
C ALA A 199 5.84 9.53 26.58
N ALA A 200 6.28 8.65 27.50
CA ALA A 200 7.37 7.71 27.22
C ALA A 200 6.88 6.57 26.31
N ASP A 201 7.81 5.98 25.56
CA ASP A 201 7.56 4.76 24.81
C ASP A 201 7.29 3.59 25.78
N GLU A 202 6.39 2.67 25.41
CA GLU A 202 5.95 1.55 26.25
C GLU A 202 7.09 0.59 26.66
N ARG A 203 8.22 0.61 25.94
CA ARG A 203 9.43 -0.15 26.31
C ARG A 203 10.02 0.29 27.66
N PHE A 204 9.81 1.54 28.07
CA PHE A 204 10.27 2.05 29.34
C PHE A 204 9.28 1.65 30.43
N ARG A 205 9.58 0.53 31.10
CA ARG A 205 8.73 -0.03 32.14
C ARG A 205 9.53 -0.71 33.23
N THR A 206 8.90 -0.93 34.37
CA THR A 206 9.41 -1.80 35.41
C THR A 206 9.44 -3.26 34.96
N LEU A 207 10.29 -4.05 35.61
CA LEU A 207 10.35 -5.50 35.41
C LEU A 207 9.07 -6.16 35.96
N THR A 208 8.49 -7.07 35.20
CA THR A 208 7.39 -7.93 35.62
C THR A 208 7.93 -9.16 36.37
N ALA A 209 7.05 -9.89 37.06
CA ALA A 209 7.44 -11.05 37.85
C ALA A 209 8.13 -12.12 36.98
N GLY A 210 9.38 -12.45 37.31
CA GLY A 210 10.19 -13.43 36.59
C GLY A 210 11.17 -12.84 35.57
N GLU A 211 11.04 -11.56 35.22
CA GLU A 211 12.03 -10.87 34.39
C GLU A 211 13.28 -10.50 35.18
N LYS A 212 14.44 -10.53 34.52
CA LYS A 212 15.71 -10.03 35.06
C LYS A 212 16.19 -8.87 34.20
N PRO A 213 16.81 -7.84 34.79
CA PRO A 213 17.38 -6.76 33.99
C PRO A 213 18.54 -7.28 33.14
N LYS A 214 18.80 -6.60 32.01
CA LYS A 214 19.95 -6.91 31.13
C LYS A 214 21.26 -6.75 31.90
N ASP A 215 22.21 -7.63 31.63
CA ASP A 215 23.56 -7.54 32.20
C ASP A 215 24.30 -6.31 31.64
N LEU A 216 24.80 -5.48 32.55
CA LEU A 216 25.53 -4.24 32.25
C LEU A 216 27.05 -4.40 32.43
N SER A 217 27.54 -5.60 32.71
CA SER A 217 28.97 -5.89 32.95
C SER A 217 29.88 -5.36 31.83
N ARG A 218 29.43 -5.43 30.57
CA ARG A 218 30.16 -4.90 29.40
C ARG A 218 30.44 -3.40 29.46
N LEU A 219 29.66 -2.64 30.22
CA LEU A 219 29.80 -1.19 30.35
C LEU A 219 30.90 -0.81 31.35
N GLY A 220 31.48 -1.78 32.07
CA GLY A 220 32.51 -1.52 33.07
C GLY A 220 31.98 -0.96 34.39
N ILE A 221 30.68 -1.11 34.65
CA ILE A 221 30.04 -0.73 35.92
C ILE A 221 30.38 -1.81 36.97
N GLN A 222 31.04 -1.42 38.05
CA GLN A 222 31.58 -2.33 39.06
C GLN A 222 30.91 -2.18 40.42
N ARG A 223 30.20 -1.08 40.64
CA ARG A 223 29.59 -0.69 41.91
C ARG A 223 28.18 -0.17 41.66
N PRO A 224 27.33 -0.04 42.70
CA PRO A 224 26.12 0.78 42.60
C PRO A 224 26.43 2.12 41.93
N PHE A 225 25.49 2.71 41.21
CA PHE A 225 25.81 3.88 40.40
C PHE A 225 24.73 4.93 40.40
N VAL A 226 25.18 6.18 40.24
CA VAL A 226 24.37 7.33 39.89
C VAL A 226 24.36 7.44 38.37
N LEU A 227 23.18 7.53 37.77
CA LEU A 227 23.04 7.63 36.32
C LEU A 227 22.79 9.07 35.91
N TYR A 228 23.57 9.52 34.92
CA TYR A 228 23.30 10.71 34.12
C TYR A 228 23.15 10.30 32.65
N THR A 229 22.08 10.79 32.01
CA THR A 229 21.86 10.56 30.57
C THR A 229 21.66 11.87 29.84
N GLY A 230 22.54 12.15 28.89
CA GLY A 230 22.46 13.32 28.03
C GLY A 230 23.73 13.45 27.22
N ASN A 231 23.61 13.89 25.97
CA ASN A 231 24.79 14.29 25.21
C ASN A 231 25.47 15.50 25.89
N ALA A 232 26.66 15.88 25.43
CA ALA A 232 27.38 17.05 25.96
C ALA A 232 26.82 18.39 25.43
N ASP A 233 25.52 18.44 25.17
CA ASP A 233 24.83 19.67 24.85
C ASP A 233 24.79 20.59 26.10
N TYR A 234 25.04 21.88 25.92
CA TYR A 234 25.14 22.86 26.99
C TYR A 234 23.96 22.77 27.98
N ARG A 235 22.73 22.67 27.47
CA ARG A 235 21.52 22.65 28.31
C ARG A 235 21.42 21.42 29.20
N LYS A 236 22.09 20.31 28.87
CA LYS A 236 22.06 19.07 29.65
C LYS A 236 22.93 19.16 30.91
N ASN A 237 23.79 20.19 30.99
CA ASN A 237 24.51 20.57 32.21
C ASN A 237 25.43 19.49 32.80
N LEU A 238 26.15 18.76 31.94
CA LEU A 238 27.13 17.77 32.38
C LEU A 238 28.19 18.37 33.32
N ALA A 239 28.56 19.65 33.10
CA ALA A 239 29.50 20.36 33.96
C ALA A 239 28.96 20.52 35.40
N GLY A 240 27.71 20.94 35.57
CA GLY A 240 27.06 21.04 36.88
C GLY A 240 26.98 19.67 37.57
N MET A 241 26.66 18.62 36.82
CA MET A 241 26.64 17.24 37.34
C MET A 241 28.01 16.79 37.86
N LEU A 242 29.08 17.02 37.09
CA LEU A 242 30.44 16.65 37.49
C LEU A 242 30.88 17.41 38.74
N GLN A 243 30.59 18.72 38.81
CA GLN A 243 30.91 19.54 39.98
C GLN A 243 30.18 19.05 41.24
N ALA A 244 28.88 18.77 41.12
CA ALA A 244 28.08 18.26 42.23
C ALA A 244 28.59 16.90 42.73
N TYR A 245 28.88 15.98 41.81
CA TYR A 245 29.41 14.67 42.14
C TYR A 245 30.78 14.74 42.80
N ALA A 246 31.70 15.58 42.30
CA ALA A 246 33.02 15.78 42.90
C ALA A 246 32.96 16.31 44.35
N ARG A 247 31.93 17.09 44.68
CA ARG A 247 31.69 17.64 46.02
C ARG A 247 31.00 16.65 46.98
N LEU A 248 30.60 15.46 46.53
CA LEU A 248 30.08 14.43 47.43
C LEU A 248 31.19 13.93 48.39
N PRO A 249 30.81 13.53 49.63
CA PRO A 249 31.72 12.85 50.55
C PRO A 249 32.44 11.67 49.88
N GLU A 250 33.72 11.47 50.19
CA GLU A 250 34.54 10.36 49.64
C GLU A 250 33.89 8.99 49.90
N SER A 251 33.19 8.82 51.03
CA SER A 251 32.46 7.59 51.35
C SER A 251 31.35 7.28 50.34
N LEU A 252 30.63 8.30 49.86
CA LEU A 252 29.58 8.13 48.84
C LEU A 252 30.17 7.91 47.45
N ARG A 253 31.22 8.66 47.06
CA ARG A 253 31.93 8.45 45.78
C ARG A 253 32.62 7.09 45.69
N SER A 254 33.15 6.59 46.81
CA SER A 254 33.74 5.25 46.85
C SER A 254 32.67 4.15 46.75
N GLY A 255 31.47 4.40 47.28
CA GLY A 255 30.35 3.46 47.25
C GLY A 255 29.53 3.48 45.96
N HIS A 256 29.55 4.57 45.20
CA HIS A 256 28.75 4.72 43.99
C HIS A 256 29.58 5.29 42.83
N GLN A 257 29.53 4.69 41.64
CA GLN A 257 30.13 5.27 40.44
C GLN A 257 29.18 6.28 39.77
N LEU A 258 29.72 7.30 39.09
CA LEU A 258 28.95 8.13 38.18
C LEU A 258 28.96 7.52 36.78
N VAL A 259 27.82 7.02 36.33
CA VAL A 259 27.64 6.50 34.97
C VAL A 259 27.11 7.62 34.08
N VAL A 260 27.88 7.97 33.05
CA VAL A 260 27.60 9.04 32.10
C VAL A 260 27.34 8.43 30.73
N ASN A 261 26.08 8.50 30.30
CA ASN A 261 25.69 8.06 28.97
C ASN A 261 25.92 9.17 27.93
N GLN A 262 26.95 8.96 27.10
CA GLN A 262 27.53 9.88 26.13
C GLN A 262 28.24 11.09 26.74
N VAL A 263 29.36 11.44 26.10
CA VAL A 263 30.09 12.68 26.34
C VAL A 263 30.45 13.26 24.97
N GLY A 264 30.74 14.56 24.92
CA GLY A 264 31.22 15.22 23.71
C GLY A 264 32.67 14.86 23.48
N ASP A 265 33.55 15.86 23.53
CA ASP A 265 34.99 15.61 23.53
C ASP A 265 35.41 14.85 24.81
N LYS A 266 35.76 13.56 24.64
CA LYS A 266 36.23 12.68 25.72
C LYS A 266 37.47 13.23 26.42
N HIS A 267 38.39 13.87 25.70
CA HIS A 267 39.61 14.44 26.29
C HIS A 267 39.29 15.67 27.14
N ALA A 268 38.39 16.54 26.66
CA ALA A 268 37.93 17.69 27.44
C ALA A 268 37.20 17.22 28.71
N PHE A 269 36.28 16.26 28.57
CA PHE A 269 35.55 15.67 29.70
C PHE A 269 36.48 15.14 30.80
N TRP A 270 37.45 14.29 30.44
CA TRP A 270 38.36 13.72 31.43
C TRP A 270 39.32 14.76 32.03
N ARG A 271 39.71 15.78 31.27
CA ARG A 271 40.50 16.90 31.78
C ARG A 271 39.74 17.67 32.86
N ASP A 272 38.45 17.92 32.65
CA ASP A 272 37.62 18.63 33.61
C ASP A 272 37.30 17.78 34.84
N ALA A 273 37.04 16.48 34.66
CA ALA A 273 36.89 15.53 35.78
C ALA A 273 38.16 15.48 36.66
N GLN A 274 39.34 15.42 36.05
CA GLN A 274 40.62 15.42 36.78
C GLN A 274 40.87 16.74 37.53
N ARG A 275 40.52 17.88 36.94
CA ARG A 275 40.62 19.20 37.61
C ARG A 275 39.73 19.30 38.85
N LEU A 276 38.61 18.59 38.84
CA LEU A 276 37.69 18.47 39.97
C LEU A 276 38.14 17.42 41.01
N GLY A 277 39.28 16.74 40.78
CA GLY A 277 39.83 15.75 41.70
C GLY A 277 39.18 14.36 41.62
N LEU A 278 38.39 14.09 40.57
CA LEU A 278 37.76 12.78 40.37
C LEU A 278 38.77 11.75 39.84
N LYS A 279 38.74 10.55 40.40
CA LYS A 279 39.59 9.42 39.96
C LYS A 279 38.96 8.77 38.74
N THR A 280 39.76 8.13 37.89
CA THR A 280 39.26 7.42 36.70
C THR A 280 38.22 6.34 37.06
N ASP A 281 38.37 5.69 38.21
CA ASP A 281 37.46 4.67 38.70
C ASP A 281 36.13 5.26 39.26
N ASP A 282 36.06 6.57 39.51
CA ASP A 282 34.84 7.21 40.01
C ASP A 282 33.75 7.37 38.93
N ILE A 283 34.12 7.27 37.64
CA ILE A 283 33.25 7.58 36.50
C ILE A 283 33.31 6.47 35.44
N VAL A 284 32.15 6.08 34.94
CA VAL A 284 32.00 5.18 33.78
C VAL A 284 31.36 5.94 32.63
N VAL A 285 32.04 6.03 31.49
CA VAL A 285 31.50 6.60 30.25
C VAL A 285 31.09 5.45 29.33
N THR A 286 29.78 5.22 29.17
CA THR A 286 29.24 4.01 28.52
C THR A 286 29.44 3.98 27.00
N GLY A 287 29.58 5.15 26.38
CA GLY A 287 29.47 5.27 24.92
C GLY A 287 28.02 5.11 24.46
N HIS A 288 27.82 4.53 23.28
CA HIS A 288 26.47 4.23 22.77
C HIS A 288 25.87 3.05 23.54
N VAL A 289 24.62 3.20 23.97
CA VAL A 289 23.80 2.16 24.61
C VAL A 289 22.53 1.99 23.80
N ASP A 290 22.08 0.75 23.63
CA ASP A 290 20.80 0.46 22.99
C ASP A 290 19.63 0.72 23.98
N ASP A 291 18.40 0.72 23.47
CA ASP A 291 17.22 1.02 24.31
C ASP A 291 17.04 -0.01 25.44
N THR A 292 17.41 -1.28 25.23
CA THR A 292 17.31 -2.32 26.28
C THR A 292 18.32 -2.12 27.39
N GLU A 293 19.50 -1.59 27.08
CA GLU A 293 20.53 -1.23 28.05
C GLU A 293 20.18 0.05 28.78
N LEU A 294 19.58 1.03 28.09
CA LEU A 294 19.09 2.25 28.72
C LEU A 294 18.00 1.93 29.75
N VAL A 295 17.05 1.05 29.41
CA VAL A 295 16.05 0.54 30.37
C VAL A 295 16.73 -0.14 31.56
N ALA A 296 17.71 -1.01 31.31
CA ALA A 296 18.44 -1.70 32.38
C ALA A 296 19.26 -0.74 33.26
N LEU A 297 19.81 0.35 32.70
CA LEU A 297 20.49 1.40 33.44
C LEU A 297 19.53 2.15 34.36
N TYR A 298 18.34 2.52 33.87
CA TYR A 298 17.31 3.14 34.70
C TYR A 298 16.85 2.20 35.84
N GLN A 299 16.59 0.93 35.55
CA GLN A 299 16.12 -0.06 36.53
C GLN A 299 17.15 -0.34 37.65
N GLN A 300 18.45 -0.24 37.35
CA GLN A 300 19.53 -0.65 38.25
C GLN A 300 20.23 0.51 38.96
N CYS A 301 19.99 1.77 38.57
CA CYS A 301 20.66 2.90 39.20
C CYS A 301 20.22 3.12 40.66
N ALA A 302 21.13 3.65 41.47
CA ALA A 302 20.85 4.09 42.84
C ALA A 302 20.12 5.44 42.87
N ALA A 303 20.39 6.28 41.87
CA ALA A 303 19.67 7.50 41.58
C ALA A 303 19.87 7.86 40.10
N PHE A 304 18.83 8.38 39.46
CA PHE A 304 18.91 9.05 38.17
C PHE A 304 18.89 10.56 38.39
N VAL A 305 19.88 11.27 37.85
CA VAL A 305 20.03 12.72 38.01
C VAL A 305 19.85 13.40 36.66
N PHE A 306 18.91 14.33 36.59
CA PHE A 306 18.60 15.07 35.38
C PHE A 306 18.77 16.59 35.60
N PRO A 307 20.02 17.10 35.51
CA PRO A 307 20.36 18.45 35.94
C PRO A 307 20.23 19.50 34.83
N SER A 308 19.34 19.26 33.85
CA SER A 308 19.17 20.14 32.70
C SER A 308 18.87 21.58 33.10
N LEU A 309 19.50 22.53 32.42
CA LEU A 309 19.23 23.97 32.55
C LEU A 309 17.90 24.37 31.88
N TYR A 310 17.45 23.59 30.90
CA TYR A 310 16.18 23.79 30.22
C TYR A 310 15.75 22.56 29.41
N GLU A 311 14.44 22.28 29.40
CA GLU A 311 13.80 21.27 28.54
C GLU A 311 12.41 21.72 28.10
N GLY A 312 12.02 21.29 26.90
CA GLY A 312 10.63 21.42 26.43
C GLY A 312 9.64 20.47 27.13
N PHE A 313 10.10 19.30 27.59
CA PHE A 313 9.25 18.37 28.38
C PHE A 313 10.00 17.63 29.49
N GLY A 314 11.17 17.05 29.19
CA GLY A 314 11.91 16.23 30.15
C GLY A 314 11.63 14.73 30.01
N LEU A 315 11.59 14.20 28.79
CA LEU A 315 11.28 12.78 28.56
C LEU A 315 12.19 11.79 29.31
N PRO A 316 13.52 11.99 29.45
CA PRO A 316 14.36 11.10 30.24
C PRO A 316 13.93 10.97 31.71
N VAL A 317 13.34 12.02 32.30
CA VAL A 317 12.74 11.96 33.64
C VAL A 317 11.56 10.99 33.64
N LEU A 318 10.67 11.11 32.64
CA LEU A 318 9.51 10.24 32.51
C LEU A 318 9.89 8.79 32.25
N GLU A 319 10.85 8.54 31.35
CA GLU A 319 11.40 7.20 31.06
C GLU A 319 12.02 6.56 32.30
N ALA A 320 12.85 7.29 33.04
CA ALA A 320 13.48 6.81 34.26
C ALA A 320 12.44 6.47 35.34
N MET A 321 11.44 7.34 35.53
CA MET A 321 10.32 7.09 36.43
C MET A 321 9.52 5.84 36.02
N ALA A 322 9.20 5.68 34.74
CA ALA A 322 8.47 4.52 34.22
C ALA A 322 9.24 3.20 34.44
N CYS A 323 10.58 3.25 34.39
CA CYS A 323 11.47 2.13 34.70
C CYS A 323 11.68 1.88 36.21
N GLY A 324 11.12 2.71 37.09
CA GLY A 324 11.27 2.57 38.54
C GLY A 324 12.60 3.10 39.10
N ALA A 325 13.28 4.00 38.39
CA ALA A 325 14.48 4.67 38.89
C ALA A 325 14.12 5.66 40.03
N PRO A 326 14.97 5.81 41.07
CA PRO A 326 14.87 6.95 42.00
C PRO A 326 15.32 8.23 41.27
N VAL A 327 14.39 9.07 40.84
CA VAL A 327 14.69 10.26 40.04
C VAL A 327 14.84 11.50 40.90
N ILE A 328 15.89 12.30 40.63
CA ILE A 328 16.02 13.70 41.06
C ILE A 328 16.31 14.56 39.83
N ALA A 329 15.74 15.76 39.77
CA ALA A 329 15.84 16.60 38.57
C ALA A 329 15.81 18.10 38.91
N ALA A 330 16.11 18.93 37.92
CA ALA A 330 16.07 20.38 38.08
C ALA A 330 14.65 20.92 38.35
N ASP A 331 14.55 22.07 39.03
CA ASP A 331 13.29 22.76 39.37
C ASP A 331 12.83 23.79 38.31
N ASN A 332 13.33 23.70 37.08
CA ASN A 332 13.11 24.69 36.03
C ASN A 332 12.34 24.14 34.82
N SER A 333 11.84 25.04 33.97
CA SER A 333 11.15 24.72 32.71
C SER A 333 9.99 23.72 32.91
N SER A 334 9.89 22.71 32.06
CA SER A 334 8.85 21.68 32.07
C SER A 334 9.11 20.54 33.07
N ILE A 335 10.31 20.46 33.65
CA ILE A 335 10.72 19.34 34.52
C ILE A 335 9.80 19.21 35.75
N PRO A 336 9.38 20.30 36.43
CA PRO A 336 8.42 20.23 37.52
C PRO A 336 7.07 19.63 37.12
N GLU A 337 6.61 19.91 35.90
CA GLU A 337 5.35 19.39 35.37
C GLU A 337 5.41 17.87 35.22
N VAL A 338 6.55 17.30 34.82
CA VAL A 338 6.73 15.85 34.70
C VAL A 338 6.94 15.20 36.07
N LEU A 339 7.83 15.75 36.88
CA LEU A 339 8.26 15.13 38.14
C LEU A 339 7.16 15.16 39.21
N GLY A 340 6.39 16.25 39.31
CA GLY A 340 5.22 16.35 40.20
C GLY A 340 5.52 16.30 41.71
N ARG A 341 6.78 16.44 42.13
CA ARG A 341 7.20 16.32 43.54
C ARG A 341 8.38 17.23 43.87
N ALA A 342 8.15 18.27 44.68
CA ALA A 342 9.11 19.36 44.90
C ALA A 342 10.33 19.00 45.75
N ASP A 343 10.22 18.07 46.71
CA ASP A 343 11.32 17.77 47.62
C ASP A 343 12.50 17.04 46.96
N ILE A 344 12.33 16.52 45.75
CA ILE A 344 13.37 15.85 44.95
C ILE A 344 13.89 16.71 43.79
N MET A 345 13.55 17.99 43.79
CA MET A 345 14.05 18.96 42.82
C MET A 345 15.25 19.72 43.38
N PHE A 346 16.06 20.28 42.49
CA PHE A 346 17.22 21.12 42.83
C PHE A 346 17.40 22.25 41.81
N ASP A 347 18.16 23.28 42.19
CA ASP A 347 18.57 24.33 41.26
C ASP A 347 19.72 23.80 40.37
N ALA A 348 19.47 23.68 39.07
CA ALA A 348 20.46 23.21 38.10
C ALA A 348 21.70 24.12 37.99
N LYS A 349 21.58 25.41 38.34
CA LYS A 349 22.69 26.37 38.27
C LYS A 349 23.59 26.32 39.50
N ASP A 350 23.15 25.64 40.56
CA ASP A 350 23.90 25.48 41.80
C ASP A 350 24.33 24.02 42.02
N PRO A 351 25.61 23.69 41.76
CA PRO A 351 26.14 22.34 42.03
C PRO A 351 25.99 21.87 43.48
N ASP A 352 25.93 22.79 44.47
CA ASP A 352 25.72 22.41 45.86
C ASP A 352 24.27 21.97 46.12
N SER A 353 23.29 22.56 45.43
CA SER A 353 21.89 22.13 45.44
C SER A 353 21.71 20.73 44.83
N ILE A 354 22.37 20.46 43.68
CA ILE A 354 22.40 19.13 43.06
C ILE A 354 23.02 18.11 44.04
N LYS A 355 24.18 18.45 44.62
CA LYS A 355 24.92 17.61 45.56
C LYS A 355 24.09 17.29 46.80
N ALA A 356 23.44 18.28 47.42
CA ALA A 356 22.65 18.10 48.64
C ALA A 356 21.47 17.14 48.40
N THR A 357 20.77 17.29 47.28
CA THR A 357 19.65 16.43 46.90
C THR A 357 20.10 15.01 46.59
N LEU A 358 21.21 14.86 45.85
CA LEU A 358 21.82 13.57 45.56
C LEU A 358 22.30 12.84 46.82
N GLU A 359 23.00 13.55 47.72
CA GLU A 359 23.46 12.99 48.99
C GLU A 359 22.29 12.49 49.85
N ARG A 360 21.20 13.25 49.92
CA ARG A 360 19.98 12.85 50.64
C ARG A 360 19.40 11.56 50.07
N VAL A 361 19.26 11.46 48.75
CA VAL A 361 18.75 10.25 48.10
C VAL A 361 19.70 9.08 48.27
N LEU A 362 21.02 9.27 48.23
CA LEU A 362 21.99 8.17 48.44
C LEU A 362 22.11 7.71 49.89
N THR A 363 21.75 8.54 50.87
CA THR A 363 21.84 8.21 52.30
C THR A 363 20.51 7.76 52.92
N ASP A 364 19.37 8.20 52.38
CA ASP A 364 18.05 7.80 52.86
C ASP A 364 17.47 6.63 52.05
N ALA A 365 17.60 5.42 52.59
CA ALA A 365 17.07 4.22 51.96
C ALA A 365 15.52 4.21 51.86
N ARG A 366 14.82 4.85 52.81
CA ARG A 366 13.37 4.94 52.79
C ARG A 366 12.92 5.86 51.65
N LEU A 367 13.52 7.04 51.55
CA LEU A 367 13.25 7.96 50.44
C LEU A 367 13.48 7.28 49.09
N ARG A 368 14.58 6.53 48.91
CA ARG A 368 14.80 5.79 47.65
C ARG A 368 13.66 4.82 47.32
N GLN A 369 13.19 4.05 48.30
CA GLN A 369 12.09 3.11 48.05
C GLN A 369 10.78 3.85 47.72
N GLU A 370 10.51 4.96 48.41
CA GLU A 370 9.37 5.83 48.08
C GLU A 370 9.46 6.37 46.65
N LEU A 371 10.64 6.79 46.18
CA LEU A 371 10.84 7.25 44.80
C LEU A 371 10.70 6.14 43.77
N LYS A 372 11.17 4.93 44.06
CA LYS A 372 10.99 3.76 43.18
C LYS A 372 9.51 3.40 42.99
N ALA A 373 8.70 3.57 44.04
CA ALA A 373 7.26 3.33 43.98
C ALA A 373 6.51 4.49 43.29
N PHE A 374 6.89 5.74 43.62
CA PHE A 374 6.26 6.94 43.07
C PHE A 374 6.46 7.10 41.56
N GLY A 375 7.66 6.79 41.04
CA GLY A 375 8.00 6.98 39.63
C GLY A 375 7.01 6.34 38.66
N PRO A 376 6.76 5.01 38.74
CA PRO A 376 5.82 4.34 37.85
C PRO A 376 4.38 4.86 37.97
N GLU A 377 3.91 5.15 39.18
CA GLU A 377 2.58 5.74 39.42
C GLU A 377 2.46 7.11 38.76
N ARG A 378 3.47 7.95 38.90
CA ARG A 378 3.52 9.27 38.25
C ARG A 378 3.58 9.12 36.73
N ALA A 379 4.44 8.25 36.22
CA ALA A 379 4.63 8.04 34.79
C ALA A 379 3.35 7.55 34.10
N ALA A 380 2.55 6.70 34.76
CA ALA A 380 1.27 6.20 34.25
C ALA A 380 0.21 7.29 34.03
N THR A 381 0.39 8.49 34.59
CA THR A 381 -0.48 9.65 34.31
C THR A 381 -0.25 10.27 32.93
N PHE A 382 0.82 9.87 32.24
CA PHE A 382 1.17 10.31 30.90
C PHE A 382 0.94 9.14 29.92
N SER A 383 0.20 9.40 28.85
CA SER A 383 0.03 8.44 27.75
C SER A 383 -0.15 9.17 26.44
N TRP A 384 0.33 8.58 25.35
CA TRP A 384 0.14 9.14 24.02
C TRP A 384 -1.35 9.26 23.67
N ASP A 385 -2.19 8.37 24.16
CA ASP A 385 -3.65 8.44 23.99
C ASP A 385 -4.27 9.66 24.71
N ALA A 386 -3.77 10.02 25.89
CA ALA A 386 -4.19 11.26 26.56
C ALA A 386 -3.73 12.50 25.80
N THR A 387 -2.49 12.49 25.26
CA THR A 387 -1.99 13.54 24.36
C THR A 387 -2.85 13.67 23.10
N GLY A 388 -3.21 12.54 22.48
CA GLY A 388 -4.09 12.47 21.31
C GLY A 388 -5.47 13.05 21.57
N ARG A 389 -6.09 12.72 22.70
CA ARG A 389 -7.40 13.28 23.10
C ARG A 389 -7.34 14.80 23.26
N LYS A 390 -6.35 15.32 23.98
CA LYS A 390 -6.14 16.77 24.15
C LYS A 390 -5.94 17.48 22.81
N ALA A 391 -5.25 16.84 21.87
CA ALA A 391 -5.04 17.40 20.53
C ALA A 391 -6.35 17.48 19.74
N TRP A 392 -7.16 16.41 19.74
CA TRP A 392 -8.49 16.43 19.13
C TRP A 392 -9.40 17.50 19.75
N GLU A 393 -9.44 17.59 21.08
CA GLU A 393 -10.19 18.64 21.80
C GLU A 393 -9.72 20.05 21.39
N ALA A 394 -8.41 20.27 21.24
CA ALA A 394 -7.87 21.54 20.79
C ALA A 394 -8.29 21.86 19.34
N PHE A 395 -8.23 20.89 18.43
CA PHE A 395 -8.70 21.06 17.04
C PHE A 395 -10.19 21.43 16.99
N GLU A 396 -11.02 20.69 17.73
CA GLU A 396 -12.47 20.94 17.82
C GLU A 396 -12.79 22.35 18.36
N ALA A 397 -12.05 22.79 19.39
CA ALA A 397 -12.25 24.09 19.99
C ALA A 397 -11.85 25.26 19.05
N THR A 398 -10.81 25.08 18.22
CA THR A 398 -10.31 26.15 17.34
C THR A 398 -11.04 26.22 15.99
N MET A 399 -11.57 25.10 15.48
CA MET A 399 -12.22 25.03 14.15
C MET A 399 -13.34 26.07 13.91
N PRO A 400 -14.29 26.30 14.85
CA PRO A 400 -15.34 27.32 14.67
C PRO A 400 -14.80 28.75 14.52
N LEU A 401 -13.70 29.07 15.22
CA LEU A 401 -13.08 30.40 15.22
C LEU A 401 -12.30 30.68 13.93
N SER A 402 -11.69 29.63 13.34
CA SER A 402 -10.96 29.73 12.07
C SER A 402 -11.89 29.99 10.88
N ARG A 403 -13.06 29.32 10.83
CA ARG A 403 -14.08 29.55 9.78
C ARG A 403 -14.63 30.98 9.81
N ALA A 404 -14.82 31.57 10.99
CA ALA A 404 -15.28 32.96 11.13
C ALA A 404 -14.23 33.99 10.65
N HIS A 405 -12.95 33.78 10.98
CA HIS A 405 -11.86 34.64 10.50
C HIS A 405 -11.57 34.46 9.00
N GLY A 406 -11.67 33.24 8.48
CA GLY A 406 -11.53 32.96 7.05
C GLY A 406 -12.53 33.74 6.19
N ASN A 407 -13.79 33.79 6.61
CA ASN A 407 -14.84 34.54 5.93
C ASN A 407 -14.64 36.07 6.00
N GLN A 408 -14.13 36.61 7.12
CA GLN A 408 -13.82 38.04 7.23
C GLN A 408 -12.59 38.46 6.40
N VAL A 409 -11.54 37.62 6.35
CA VAL A 409 -10.34 37.91 5.56
C VAL A 409 -10.59 37.80 4.07
N LEU A 410 -11.44 36.87 3.61
CA LEU A 410 -11.90 36.80 2.22
C LEU A 410 -12.67 38.07 1.82
N GLN A 411 -13.61 38.53 2.66
CA GLN A 411 -14.32 39.81 2.43
C GLN A 411 -13.38 41.03 2.41
N MET A 412 -12.31 41.05 3.20
CA MET A 412 -11.31 42.12 3.19
C MET A 412 -10.31 42.02 2.02
N ALA A 413 -9.99 40.82 1.54
CA ALA A 413 -9.16 40.59 0.38
C ALA A 413 -9.88 41.02 -0.91
N ASP A 414 -11.17 40.70 -1.04
CA ASP A 414 -12.04 41.21 -2.11
C ASP A 414 -12.16 42.74 -2.04
N ALA A 415 -12.28 43.30 -0.84
CA ALA A 415 -12.30 44.76 -0.64
C ALA A 415 -10.93 45.45 -0.89
N ARG A 416 -9.80 44.72 -0.81
CA ARG A 416 -8.46 45.23 -1.15
C ARG A 416 -8.17 45.13 -2.64
N ALA A 417 -8.57 44.04 -3.30
CA ALA A 417 -8.54 43.92 -4.76
C ALA A 417 -9.43 44.98 -5.44
N ALA A 418 -10.56 45.33 -4.82
CA ALA A 418 -11.42 46.43 -5.25
C ALA A 418 -10.83 47.83 -4.98
N ARG A 419 -9.87 47.99 -4.05
CA ARG A 419 -9.24 49.28 -3.69
C ARG A 419 -7.88 49.52 -4.37
N SER A 420 -7.22 48.50 -4.92
CA SER A 420 -6.00 48.65 -5.71
C SER A 420 -6.23 49.15 -7.14
N ASN A 421 -7.49 49.25 -7.59
CA ASN A 421 -7.88 49.86 -8.88
C ASN A 421 -8.44 51.29 -8.71
N GLY A 422 -7.85 52.08 -7.81
CA GLY A 422 -8.22 53.48 -7.59
C GLY A 422 -7.46 54.45 -8.51
N THR A 423 -7.91 54.60 -9.76
CA THR A 423 -7.89 55.90 -10.45
C THR A 423 -9.24 56.15 -11.10
N GLU A 424 -9.75 57.35 -10.83
CA GLU A 424 -11.10 57.87 -11.03
C GLU A 424 -11.73 57.64 -12.41
N GLY A 425 -13.04 57.38 -12.43
CA GLY A 425 -13.87 57.46 -13.63
C GLY A 425 -15.22 56.79 -13.44
N SER A 426 -16.28 57.57 -13.29
CA SER A 426 -17.68 57.12 -13.21
C SER A 426 -18.06 56.27 -14.44
N PHE A 427 -18.54 55.05 -14.23
CA PHE A 427 -19.22 54.28 -15.28
C PHE A 427 -20.58 54.90 -15.62
N PRO A 428 -20.89 55.18 -16.90
CA PRO A 428 -22.28 55.34 -17.34
C PRO A 428 -22.94 53.96 -17.45
N SER A 429 -24.24 53.88 -17.16
CA SER A 429 -25.04 52.66 -17.22
C SER A 429 -25.13 52.05 -18.62
N LEU A 430 -25.38 50.72 -18.65
CA LEU A 430 -25.57 49.73 -19.73
C LEU A 430 -26.52 50.09 -20.91
N GLY A 431 -26.62 51.35 -21.33
CA GLY A 431 -27.49 51.81 -22.43
C GLY A 431 -26.78 52.50 -23.59
N GLN A 432 -25.44 52.56 -23.65
CA GLN A 432 -24.73 53.44 -24.59
C GLN A 432 -23.56 52.84 -25.39
N ILE A 433 -23.50 51.53 -25.59
CA ILE A 433 -22.56 50.95 -26.56
C ILE A 433 -23.33 50.18 -27.63
N ALA A 434 -24.01 50.96 -28.48
CA ALA A 434 -24.43 50.53 -29.80
C ALA A 434 -23.69 51.43 -30.81
N GLY A 435 -22.88 50.80 -31.65
CA GLY A 435 -22.17 51.46 -32.75
C GLY A 435 -20.69 51.65 -32.47
N LEU A 436 -19.87 50.81 -33.09
CA LEU A 436 -18.66 51.17 -33.84
C LEU A 436 -17.97 49.87 -34.32
N LEU A 437 -18.45 49.37 -35.46
CA LEU A 437 -17.61 48.60 -36.39
C LEU A 437 -16.74 49.58 -37.18
N PRO A 438 -15.53 49.19 -37.56
CA PRO A 438 -15.09 49.41 -38.94
C PRO A 438 -14.78 48.10 -39.65
N ALA A 439 -15.13 48.10 -40.94
CA ALA A 439 -14.93 47.04 -41.90
C ALA A 439 -13.50 47.00 -42.47
N ASP A 440 -13.21 45.86 -43.12
CA ASP A 440 -12.20 45.59 -44.16
C ASP A 440 -10.81 45.11 -43.73
N VAL A 441 -10.60 43.77 -43.72
CA VAL A 441 -9.44 43.10 -44.34
C VAL A 441 -9.87 41.74 -44.93
N ARG A 442 -9.51 41.50 -46.20
CA ARG A 442 -9.85 40.33 -47.03
C ARG A 442 -9.08 39.07 -46.64
N ILE A 443 -9.77 37.92 -46.71
CA ILE A 443 -9.19 36.57 -46.60
C ILE A 443 -8.94 36.02 -48.00
N GLU A 444 -7.69 35.63 -48.29
CA GLU A 444 -7.37 34.76 -49.44
C GLU A 444 -7.61 33.30 -49.05
N GLN A 445 -8.27 32.54 -49.92
CA GLN A 445 -8.35 31.08 -49.81
C GLN A 445 -7.13 30.42 -50.46
N PRO A 446 -6.72 29.26 -49.92
CA PRO A 446 -6.57 28.10 -50.79
C PRO A 446 -7.13 26.80 -50.19
N GLY A 447 -7.93 26.11 -50.99
CA GLY A 447 -7.67 24.71 -51.36
C GLY A 447 -8.31 23.61 -50.52
N ASP A 448 -9.27 22.92 -51.13
CA ASP A 448 -9.77 21.60 -50.73
C ASP A 448 -8.65 20.60 -50.47
N VAL A 449 -8.74 19.91 -49.33
CA VAL A 449 -8.30 18.51 -49.19
C VAL A 449 -9.38 17.78 -48.39
N ASP A 450 -10.10 16.90 -49.08
CA ASP A 450 -11.03 15.93 -48.49
C ASP A 450 -10.32 15.03 -47.46
N ALA A 451 -10.85 15.00 -46.24
CA ALA A 451 -10.64 13.93 -45.28
C ALA A 451 -11.98 13.58 -44.62
N PRO A 452 -12.32 12.30 -44.42
CA PRO A 452 -13.67 11.88 -44.08
C PRO A 452 -14.06 12.32 -42.66
N GLN A 453 -15.10 13.17 -42.59
CA GLN A 453 -15.85 13.46 -41.37
C GLN A 453 -16.45 12.17 -40.81
N THR A 454 -15.90 11.67 -39.71
CA THR A 454 -16.69 10.93 -38.71
C THR A 454 -17.06 11.93 -37.62
N CYS A 455 -18.14 12.68 -37.84
CA CYS A 455 -18.75 13.51 -36.80
C CYS A 455 -19.35 12.59 -35.74
N TYR A 456 -18.71 12.49 -34.58
CA TYR A 456 -19.38 12.06 -33.36
C TYR A 456 -20.43 13.13 -33.00
N PRO A 457 -21.64 12.76 -32.58
CA PRO A 457 -22.66 13.74 -32.20
C PRO A 457 -22.14 14.64 -31.05
N GLU A 458 -22.48 15.93 -31.09
CA GLU A 458 -21.98 16.99 -30.19
C GLU A 458 -22.26 16.74 -28.68
N GLU A 459 -23.01 15.69 -28.36
CA GLU A 459 -23.29 15.14 -27.03
C GLU A 459 -23.09 13.63 -27.07
N SER A 460 -21.90 13.14 -26.74
CA SER A 460 -21.58 11.71 -26.84
C SER A 460 -20.62 11.22 -25.76
N ALA A 461 -20.75 9.94 -25.43
CA ALA A 461 -19.79 9.17 -24.64
C ALA A 461 -18.99 8.27 -25.60
N VAL A 462 -17.67 8.34 -25.53
CA VAL A 462 -16.74 7.52 -26.34
C VAL A 462 -15.91 6.67 -25.39
N ALA A 463 -15.86 5.35 -25.61
CA ALA A 463 -15.01 4.48 -24.81
C ALA A 463 -13.56 4.60 -25.26
N LEU A 464 -12.64 4.86 -24.32
CA LEU A 464 -11.20 4.79 -24.55
C LEU A 464 -10.76 3.32 -24.71
N SER A 465 -9.59 3.09 -25.30
CA SER A 465 -9.02 1.74 -25.52
C SER A 465 -8.83 0.92 -24.23
N ASN A 466 -8.77 1.58 -23.07
CA ASN A 466 -8.70 0.97 -21.75
C ASN A 466 -10.06 0.77 -21.05
N GLY A 467 -11.17 1.10 -21.71
CA GLY A 467 -12.53 0.93 -21.20
C GLY A 467 -13.10 2.11 -20.41
N LEU A 468 -12.33 3.18 -20.14
CA LEU A 468 -12.86 4.39 -19.50
C LEU A 468 -13.76 5.19 -20.47
N PRO A 469 -14.98 5.60 -20.07
CA PRO A 469 -15.82 6.46 -20.89
C PRO A 469 -15.34 7.93 -20.86
N LEU A 470 -15.20 8.52 -22.04
CA LEU A 470 -14.97 9.95 -22.28
C LEU A 470 -16.30 10.59 -22.65
N TYR A 471 -16.81 11.48 -21.81
CA TYR A 471 -18.05 12.22 -21.99
C TYR A 471 -17.75 13.60 -22.58
N PHE A 472 -18.54 14.07 -23.54
CA PHE A 472 -18.35 15.38 -24.17
C PHE A 472 -19.65 16.19 -24.16
N SER A 473 -19.55 17.47 -23.77
CA SER A 473 -20.65 18.43 -23.89
C SER A 473 -20.16 19.84 -24.24
N LEU A 474 -20.75 20.42 -25.28
CA LEU A 474 -20.58 21.83 -25.64
C LEU A 474 -21.58 22.77 -24.92
N GLN A 475 -22.54 22.19 -24.20
CA GLN A 475 -23.54 22.97 -23.48
C GLN A 475 -22.99 23.52 -22.17
N ALA A 476 -23.57 24.65 -21.73
CA ALA A 476 -23.27 25.23 -20.43
C ALA A 476 -23.63 24.32 -19.25
N ARG A 477 -24.50 23.31 -19.46
CA ARG A 477 -24.78 22.22 -18.51
C ARG A 477 -24.85 20.89 -19.26
N PRO A 478 -24.11 19.85 -18.84
CA PRO A 478 -24.24 18.52 -19.41
C PRO A 478 -25.69 18.01 -19.29
N PRO A 479 -26.24 17.37 -20.34
CA PRO A 479 -27.58 16.79 -20.28
C PRO A 479 -27.73 15.81 -19.11
N GLU A 480 -28.91 15.77 -18.47
CA GLU A 480 -29.14 14.93 -17.27
C GLU A 480 -28.88 13.44 -17.53
N HIS A 481 -29.09 12.96 -18.76
CA HIS A 481 -28.78 11.58 -19.14
C HIS A 481 -27.26 11.28 -19.09
N LEU A 482 -26.43 12.25 -19.47
CA LEU A 482 -24.96 12.15 -19.45
C LEU A 482 -24.46 12.18 -17.99
N LEU A 483 -25.04 13.05 -17.16
CA LEU A 483 -24.79 13.09 -15.72
C LEU A 483 -25.24 11.79 -15.03
N GLN A 484 -26.39 11.23 -15.43
CA GLN A 484 -26.87 9.94 -14.93
C GLN A 484 -25.95 8.79 -15.33
N GLN A 485 -25.43 8.79 -16.57
CA GLN A 485 -24.41 7.84 -17.01
C GLN A 485 -23.12 7.98 -16.21
N MET A 486 -22.63 9.20 -15.98
CA MET A 486 -21.44 9.46 -15.14
C MET A 486 -21.61 9.01 -13.69
N ARG A 487 -22.81 9.14 -13.11
CA ARG A 487 -23.13 8.62 -11.77
C ARG A 487 -22.99 7.09 -11.68
N THR A 488 -23.17 6.39 -12.79
CA THR A 488 -23.09 4.91 -12.87
C THR A 488 -21.77 4.40 -13.46
N ASN A 489 -21.01 5.26 -14.16
CA ASN A 489 -19.80 4.88 -14.88
C ASN A 489 -18.76 6.01 -14.83
N PRO A 490 -17.78 5.94 -13.90
CA PRO A 490 -16.77 6.98 -13.73
C PRO A 490 -15.91 7.12 -15.00
N GLY A 491 -15.64 8.36 -15.41
CA GLY A 491 -14.97 8.68 -16.66
C GLY A 491 -14.51 10.14 -16.73
N VAL A 492 -14.09 10.56 -17.92
CA VAL A 492 -13.55 11.91 -18.18
C VAL A 492 -14.61 12.76 -18.86
N LEU A 493 -15.00 13.92 -18.29
CA LEU A 493 -15.93 14.87 -18.90
C LEU A 493 -15.17 16.04 -19.54
N LEU A 494 -15.36 16.22 -20.84
CA LEU A 494 -14.88 17.34 -21.64
C LEU A 494 -15.99 18.40 -21.78
N LEU A 495 -15.74 19.61 -21.27
CA LEU A 495 -16.66 20.76 -21.35
C LEU A 495 -16.13 21.81 -22.33
N GLY A 496 -17.02 22.29 -23.21
CA GLY A 496 -16.78 23.47 -24.05
C GLY A 496 -16.74 24.78 -23.26
N SER A 497 -16.27 25.86 -23.90
CA SER A 497 -16.01 27.16 -23.25
C SER A 497 -17.24 27.81 -22.59
N ALA A 498 -18.45 27.52 -23.08
CA ALA A 498 -19.70 28.01 -22.49
C ALA A 498 -20.01 27.45 -21.09
N GLY A 499 -19.39 26.33 -20.69
CA GLY A 499 -19.60 25.69 -19.37
C GLY A 499 -18.85 26.33 -18.21
N LEU A 500 -18.07 27.40 -18.46
CA LEU A 500 -17.29 28.13 -17.45
C LEU A 500 -18.09 29.23 -16.73
N GLU A 501 -19.16 29.75 -17.33
CA GLU A 501 -19.85 30.95 -16.83
C GLU A 501 -20.83 30.68 -15.68
N GLU A 502 -21.29 29.43 -15.46
CA GLU A 502 -22.12 29.06 -14.32
C GLU A 502 -21.44 28.00 -13.44
N THR A 503 -21.08 28.38 -12.22
CA THR A 503 -20.45 27.50 -11.22
C THR A 503 -21.43 26.41 -10.78
N TYR A 504 -21.20 25.14 -11.14
CA TYR A 504 -22.04 24.00 -10.77
C TYR A 504 -22.11 23.79 -9.25
N PRO A 505 -23.28 23.95 -8.59
CA PRO A 505 -23.42 23.77 -7.15
C PRO A 505 -23.68 22.31 -6.71
N GLU A 506 -23.97 21.39 -7.64
CA GLU A 506 -24.39 20.00 -7.33
C GLU A 506 -23.41 18.89 -7.72
N ILE A 507 -22.41 19.20 -8.55
CA ILE A 507 -21.33 18.26 -8.90
C ILE A 507 -20.22 18.47 -7.87
N GLY A 508 -19.58 17.41 -7.37
CA GLY A 508 -18.55 17.41 -6.30
C GLY A 508 -17.33 18.33 -6.46
N VAL A 509 -17.35 19.25 -7.41
CA VAL A 509 -16.44 20.38 -7.63
C VAL A 509 -16.46 21.38 -6.46
N ARG A 510 -17.58 21.52 -5.72
CA ARG A 510 -17.67 22.47 -4.59
C ARG A 510 -16.63 22.27 -3.48
N SER A 511 -16.04 21.07 -3.35
CA SER A 511 -15.09 20.78 -2.27
C SER A 511 -13.66 21.32 -2.47
N LEU A 512 -13.29 21.77 -3.67
CA LEU A 512 -11.91 22.22 -3.94
C LEU A 512 -11.74 23.73 -4.06
N LEU A 513 -12.82 24.52 -4.12
CA LEU A 513 -12.72 25.93 -4.52
C LEU A 513 -13.30 27.00 -3.57
N THR A 514 -14.13 26.71 -2.54
CA THR A 514 -14.51 27.73 -1.52
C THR A 514 -14.98 27.13 -0.18
N SER A 515 -14.85 27.92 0.90
CA SER A 515 -15.30 27.62 2.29
C SER A 515 -16.83 27.52 2.41
N PRO A 516 -17.39 26.65 3.28
CA PRO A 516 -18.84 26.48 3.40
C PRO A 516 -19.50 27.65 4.12
N ALA A 517 -20.50 28.27 3.49
CA ALA A 517 -21.49 29.09 4.17
C ALA A 517 -22.91 28.64 3.78
N ASP A 518 -23.69 28.33 4.82
CA ASP A 518 -25.14 28.26 4.94
C ASP A 518 -25.95 27.50 3.88
N THR A 519 -26.57 26.38 4.31
CA THR A 519 -27.91 26.00 3.86
C THR A 519 -28.56 25.09 4.90
N GLU A 520 -29.30 25.70 5.83
CA GLU A 520 -30.43 25.03 6.48
C GLU A 520 -31.54 24.85 5.43
N GLY A 521 -32.08 23.62 5.31
CA GLY A 521 -33.40 23.39 4.72
C GLY A 521 -33.45 22.65 3.38
N SER A 522 -33.64 21.33 3.42
CA SER A 522 -34.83 20.63 2.91
C SER A 522 -34.51 19.15 2.66
N ALA A 523 -35.08 18.29 3.50
CA ALA A 523 -35.21 16.87 3.22
C ALA A 523 -36.54 16.67 2.51
N ILE A 524 -36.53 16.41 1.21
CA ILE A 524 -37.71 15.92 0.49
C ILE A 524 -37.29 14.78 -0.45
N ASN A 525 -37.95 13.63 -0.27
CA ASN A 525 -37.98 12.41 -1.11
C ASN A 525 -36.74 11.51 -1.13
N GLY A 526 -36.60 10.65 -0.11
CA GLY A 526 -36.22 9.23 -0.25
C GLY A 526 -34.93 8.82 -0.98
N VAL A 527 -34.08 9.76 -1.39
CA VAL A 527 -32.81 9.56 -2.08
C VAL A 527 -31.70 10.02 -1.14
N PRO A 528 -30.65 9.20 -0.90
CA PRO A 528 -29.54 9.63 -0.05
C PRO A 528 -28.84 10.86 -0.65
N PRO A 529 -28.33 11.78 0.18
CA PRO A 529 -27.71 13.01 -0.30
C PRO A 529 -26.46 12.72 -1.15
N LEU A 530 -26.24 13.55 -2.18
CA LEU A 530 -25.21 13.47 -3.23
C LEU A 530 -23.73 13.53 -2.77
N HIS A 531 -23.44 13.32 -1.49
CA HIS A 531 -22.07 13.25 -0.94
C HIS A 531 -21.29 12.00 -1.39
N ASP A 532 -21.95 11.05 -2.07
CA ASP A 532 -21.37 9.78 -2.54
C ASP A 532 -20.88 9.79 -3.99
N VAL A 533 -20.94 10.92 -4.72
CA VAL A 533 -20.21 11.03 -5.99
C VAL A 533 -18.73 11.20 -5.65
N ALA A 534 -18.08 10.07 -5.39
CA ALA A 534 -16.68 9.94 -5.04
C ALA A 534 -15.77 10.66 -6.06
N ALA A 535 -14.57 10.99 -5.58
CA ALA A 535 -13.44 11.68 -6.19
C ALA A 535 -12.89 11.09 -7.52
N SER A 536 -13.74 10.54 -8.38
CA SER A 536 -13.42 9.61 -9.48
C SER A 536 -13.85 10.10 -10.86
N SER A 537 -14.45 11.30 -10.96
CA SER A 537 -14.74 11.91 -12.26
C SER A 537 -13.65 12.92 -12.60
N LEU A 538 -13.06 12.72 -13.77
CA LEU A 538 -12.09 13.64 -14.35
C LEU A 538 -12.81 14.75 -15.10
N TYR A 539 -12.35 15.99 -14.96
CA TYR A 539 -12.94 17.13 -15.67
C TYR A 539 -11.84 17.84 -16.46
N MET A 540 -11.98 17.85 -17.78
CA MET A 540 -11.14 18.65 -18.67
C MET A 540 -12.00 19.71 -19.33
N VAL A 541 -11.66 20.99 -19.12
CA VAL A 541 -12.33 22.11 -19.78
C VAL A 541 -11.43 22.58 -20.91
N VAL A 542 -12.02 22.78 -22.09
CA VAL A 542 -11.28 23.13 -23.30
C VAL A 542 -11.71 24.52 -23.78
N GLU A 543 -10.75 25.39 -24.08
CA GLU A 543 -10.97 26.81 -24.41
C GLU A 543 -11.85 27.02 -25.67
N ASN A 544 -11.88 26.06 -26.59
CA ASN A 544 -12.76 26.09 -27.77
C ASN A 544 -12.94 24.70 -28.40
N ASP A 545 -13.92 24.60 -29.29
CA ASP A 545 -14.35 23.37 -29.96
C ASP A 545 -13.24 22.72 -30.79
N ASP A 546 -12.31 23.50 -31.35
CA ASP A 546 -11.18 22.99 -32.13
C ASP A 546 -10.12 22.32 -31.26
N ALA A 547 -9.83 22.88 -30.08
CA ALA A 547 -8.94 22.26 -29.11
C ALA A 547 -9.56 20.95 -28.58
N ALA A 548 -10.87 20.96 -28.29
CA ALA A 548 -11.60 19.77 -27.87
C ALA A 548 -11.58 18.66 -28.92
N ARG A 549 -11.81 19.00 -30.20
CA ARG A 549 -11.73 18.07 -31.34
C ARG A 549 -10.32 17.52 -31.56
N ARG A 550 -9.27 18.32 -31.34
CA ARG A 550 -7.86 17.85 -31.38
C ARG A 550 -7.53 16.90 -30.25
N LEU A 551 -8.01 17.15 -29.02
CA LEU A 551 -7.89 16.23 -27.89
C LEU A 551 -8.66 14.94 -28.15
N LEU A 552 -9.92 15.01 -28.60
CA LEU A 552 -10.72 13.84 -29.01
C LEU A 552 -10.00 12.97 -30.06
N ASN A 553 -9.40 13.58 -31.08
CA ASN A 553 -8.65 12.86 -32.11
C ASN A 553 -7.28 12.34 -31.65
N ARG A 554 -6.70 12.94 -30.60
CA ARG A 554 -5.36 12.59 -30.07
C ARG A 554 -5.42 11.53 -28.97
N TYR A 555 -6.45 11.57 -28.11
CA TYR A 555 -6.64 10.65 -26.98
C TYR A 555 -7.69 9.57 -27.24
N SER A 556 -8.27 9.50 -28.44
CA SER A 556 -9.07 8.35 -28.90
C SER A 556 -8.30 7.01 -28.85
N CYS A 557 -6.98 7.06 -28.64
CA CYS A 557 -6.08 5.90 -28.66
C CYS A 557 -5.25 5.70 -27.36
N THR A 558 -5.34 6.59 -26.36
CA THR A 558 -4.48 6.57 -25.15
C THR A 558 -5.23 7.07 -23.90
N TRP A 559 -4.87 6.56 -22.72
CA TRP A 559 -5.44 7.01 -21.44
C TRP A 559 -5.22 8.52 -21.25
N CYS A 560 -6.25 9.21 -20.73
CA CYS A 560 -6.19 10.64 -20.46
C CYS A 560 -5.87 10.85 -18.96
N PRO A 561 -4.73 11.48 -18.61
CA PRO A 561 -4.37 11.69 -17.21
C PRO A 561 -5.34 12.64 -16.51
N PRO A 562 -5.47 12.53 -15.17
CA PRO A 562 -6.17 13.50 -14.36
C PRO A 562 -5.55 14.89 -14.43
N ILE A 563 -5.90 15.63 -15.47
CA ILE A 563 -5.52 17.03 -15.61
C ILE A 563 -6.68 17.91 -15.17
N ALA A 564 -6.43 18.68 -14.12
CA ALA A 564 -7.23 19.82 -13.75
C ALA A 564 -7.14 20.91 -14.83
N THR A 565 -8.27 21.55 -15.13
CA THR A 565 -8.42 22.84 -15.84
C THR A 565 -7.13 23.68 -15.89
N LEU A 566 -6.54 23.87 -17.07
CA LEU A 566 -5.42 24.79 -17.31
C LEU A 566 -5.88 25.91 -18.25
N GLU A 567 -6.19 27.09 -17.68
CA GLU A 567 -6.16 28.34 -18.44
C GLU A 567 -4.73 28.87 -18.31
N ALA A 568 -3.98 28.94 -19.40
CA ALA A 568 -2.67 29.59 -19.43
C ALA A 568 -2.46 30.18 -20.84
N GLY A 569 -1.68 31.26 -21.01
CA GLY A 569 -1.49 31.84 -22.34
C GLY A 569 -0.74 30.93 -23.34
N HIS A 570 -0.95 31.16 -24.64
CA HIS A 570 -0.54 30.35 -25.81
C HIS A 570 0.94 29.88 -25.94
N GLY A 571 1.86 30.25 -25.06
CA GLY A 571 3.28 29.83 -25.12
C GLY A 571 3.73 28.89 -23.98
N ALA A 572 3.19 29.08 -22.77
CA ALA A 572 3.47 28.23 -21.62
C ALA A 572 2.68 26.90 -21.68
N GLN A 573 1.52 26.92 -22.35
CA GLN A 573 0.63 25.77 -22.57
C GLN A 573 1.30 24.62 -23.33
N GLU A 574 2.09 24.89 -24.39
CA GLU A 574 2.71 23.81 -25.17
C GLU A 574 3.79 23.05 -24.38
N ASN A 575 4.59 23.76 -23.57
CA ASN A 575 5.65 23.11 -22.78
C ASN A 575 5.07 22.33 -21.60
N LEU A 576 4.08 22.90 -20.91
CA LEU A 576 3.40 22.22 -19.80
C LEU A 576 2.57 21.03 -20.29
N GLY A 577 1.89 21.17 -21.42
CA GLY A 577 1.21 20.07 -22.11
C GLY A 577 2.18 18.94 -22.47
N ARG A 578 3.38 19.25 -23.00
CA ARG A 578 4.41 18.24 -23.29
C ARG A 578 4.94 17.53 -22.04
N VAL A 579 5.18 18.25 -20.94
CA VAL A 579 5.65 17.63 -19.67
C VAL A 579 4.58 16.71 -19.09
N ILE A 580 3.31 17.12 -19.13
CA ILE A 580 2.21 16.27 -18.68
C ILE A 580 1.97 15.08 -19.62
N ASP A 581 2.05 15.28 -20.94
CA ASP A 581 1.96 14.20 -21.94
C ASP A 581 3.09 13.17 -21.78
N ALA A 582 4.28 13.62 -21.38
CA ALA A 582 5.43 12.76 -21.13
C ALA A 582 5.49 12.24 -19.68
N ALA A 583 4.60 12.70 -18.79
CA ALA A 583 4.60 12.36 -17.37
C ALA A 583 4.47 10.86 -17.10
N PHE A 584 3.85 10.10 -18.00
CA PHE A 584 3.73 8.63 -17.94
C PHE A 584 5.04 7.86 -18.00
N HIS A 585 6.05 8.49 -18.59
CA HIS A 585 7.30 7.83 -18.95
C HIS A 585 8.47 8.36 -18.12
N MET A 586 8.21 9.21 -17.12
CA MET A 586 9.23 9.81 -16.26
C MET A 586 9.37 9.02 -14.97
N SER A 587 10.43 9.24 -14.19
CA SER A 587 10.37 8.87 -12.76
C SER A 587 9.61 9.96 -12.00
N MET A 588 9.10 9.66 -10.81
CA MET A 588 8.46 10.64 -9.92
C MET A 588 9.32 11.89 -9.74
N GLN A 589 10.61 11.70 -9.46
CA GLN A 589 11.56 12.81 -9.32
C GLN A 589 11.72 13.60 -10.60
N ARG A 590 11.84 12.92 -11.75
CA ARG A 590 12.00 13.58 -13.05
C ARG A 590 10.76 14.39 -13.45
N LEU A 591 9.56 13.89 -13.18
CA LEU A 591 8.33 14.66 -13.43
C LEU A 591 8.31 15.95 -12.59
N VAL A 592 8.66 15.83 -11.31
CA VAL A 592 8.74 16.97 -10.40
C VAL A 592 9.83 17.96 -10.83
N ASP A 593 11.00 17.49 -11.26
CA ASP A 593 12.09 18.33 -11.75
C ASP A 593 11.74 19.02 -13.07
N GLU A 594 11.07 18.32 -14.01
CA GLU A 594 10.65 18.91 -15.29
C GLU A 594 9.49 19.91 -15.12
N LEU A 595 8.55 19.63 -14.21
CA LEU A 595 7.54 20.61 -13.79
C LEU A 595 8.18 21.83 -13.15
N ALA A 596 9.20 21.62 -12.31
CA ALA A 596 9.91 22.70 -11.64
C ALA A 596 10.69 23.59 -12.61
N ASP A 597 11.44 22.98 -13.52
CA ASP A 597 12.19 23.67 -14.57
C ASP A 597 11.25 24.45 -15.52
N THR A 598 10.09 23.87 -15.84
CA THR A 598 9.07 24.52 -16.68
C THR A 598 8.46 25.73 -15.96
N LEU A 599 8.09 25.58 -14.68
CA LEU A 599 7.51 26.64 -13.86
C LEU A 599 8.48 27.81 -13.65
N GLN A 600 9.76 27.54 -13.43
CA GLN A 600 10.80 28.58 -13.29
C GLN A 600 11.00 29.39 -14.58
N LYS A 601 10.69 28.81 -15.74
CA LYS A 601 10.78 29.47 -17.05
C LYS A 601 9.51 30.26 -17.41
N MET A 602 8.43 30.16 -16.63
CA MET A 602 7.21 30.91 -16.89
C MET A 602 7.30 32.35 -16.36
N PRO A 603 6.85 33.36 -17.13
CA PRO A 603 6.73 34.73 -16.64
C PRO A 603 5.58 34.81 -15.63
N THR A 604 5.92 34.93 -14.34
CA THR A 604 4.98 35.09 -13.20
C THR A 604 3.79 34.13 -13.24
N PRO A 605 3.99 32.84 -12.94
CA PRO A 605 2.88 31.91 -12.73
C PRO A 605 1.97 32.47 -11.62
N ASP A 606 0.67 32.58 -11.89
CA ASP A 606 -0.29 32.97 -10.85
C ASP A 606 -0.38 31.85 -9.80
N GLY A 607 -0.75 32.21 -8.56
CA GLY A 607 -0.83 31.23 -7.47
C GLY A 607 -1.83 30.10 -7.74
N LEU A 608 -2.82 30.34 -8.60
CA LEU A 608 -3.84 29.35 -8.97
C LEU A 608 -3.28 28.28 -9.91
N LEU A 609 -2.40 28.65 -10.84
CA LEU A 609 -1.70 27.76 -11.76
C LEU A 609 -0.70 26.88 -11.02
N ILE A 610 0.05 27.44 -10.08
CA ILE A 610 0.96 26.69 -9.20
C ILE A 610 0.17 25.69 -8.35
N ASP A 611 -0.96 26.12 -7.77
CA ASP A 611 -1.84 25.25 -6.98
C ASP A 611 -2.40 24.10 -7.82
N ARG A 612 -2.84 24.38 -9.05
CA ARG A 612 -3.35 23.38 -10.01
C ARG A 612 -2.25 22.40 -10.42
N LEU A 613 -1.05 22.88 -10.70
CA LEU A 613 0.07 22.04 -11.09
C LEU A 613 0.59 21.17 -9.97
N SER A 614 0.59 21.67 -8.74
CA SER A 614 0.95 20.92 -7.54
C SER A 614 -0.07 19.83 -7.24
N ALA A 615 -1.36 20.11 -7.39
CA ALA A 615 -2.42 19.11 -7.30
C ALA A 615 -2.31 18.05 -8.41
N CYS A 616 -1.98 18.46 -9.64
CA CYS A 616 -1.71 17.54 -10.75
C CYS A 616 -0.46 16.68 -10.49
N ALA A 617 0.63 17.25 -9.99
CA ALA A 617 1.83 16.51 -9.62
C ALA A 617 1.50 15.44 -8.58
N GLY A 618 0.87 15.83 -7.45
CA GLY A 618 0.48 14.91 -6.38
C GLY A 618 -0.40 13.75 -6.83
N ARG A 619 -1.33 14.00 -7.76
CA ARG A 619 -2.19 12.96 -8.35
C ARG A 619 -1.43 12.09 -9.36
N ASN A 620 -0.57 12.68 -10.19
CA ASN A 620 0.27 11.97 -11.17
C ASN A 620 1.40 11.14 -10.54
N MET A 621 1.80 11.41 -9.30
CA MET A 621 2.81 10.61 -8.59
C MET A 621 2.43 9.13 -8.44
N ARG A 622 1.14 8.81 -8.25
CA ARG A 622 0.64 7.39 -8.26
C ARG A 622 0.62 6.78 -9.66
N LEU A 623 0.52 7.63 -10.69
CA LEU A 623 0.32 7.27 -12.09
C LEU A 623 1.65 7.02 -12.82
N ASN A 624 2.76 7.48 -12.23
CA ASN A 624 4.09 7.41 -12.81
C ASN A 624 4.88 6.15 -12.41
N ARG A 625 4.15 5.12 -11.95
CA ARG A 625 4.71 3.80 -11.67
C ARG A 625 4.28 2.86 -12.77
N GLN A 626 5.18 1.97 -13.17
CA GLN A 626 4.87 1.00 -14.22
C GLN A 626 3.68 0.12 -13.81
N PRO A 627 2.77 -0.18 -14.75
CA PRO A 627 1.70 -1.14 -14.50
C PRO A 627 2.30 -2.48 -14.13
N ARG A 628 1.61 -3.22 -13.26
CA ARG A 628 2.01 -4.53 -12.78
C ARG A 628 0.92 -5.56 -13.03
N LEU A 629 1.31 -6.82 -12.96
CA LEU A 629 0.38 -7.91 -12.76
C LEU A 629 0.36 -8.26 -11.27
N LEU A 630 -0.76 -8.01 -10.61
CA LEU A 630 -0.97 -8.33 -9.20
C LEU A 630 -1.67 -9.71 -9.12
N ILE A 631 -0.99 -10.73 -8.62
CA ILE A 631 -1.51 -12.10 -8.55
C ILE A 631 -2.04 -12.40 -7.15
N ASP A 632 -3.36 -12.59 -7.03
CA ASP A 632 -3.99 -13.00 -5.77
C ASP A 632 -3.60 -14.44 -5.38
N VAL A 633 -3.16 -14.60 -4.13
CA VAL A 633 -2.90 -15.89 -3.47
C VAL A 633 -3.52 -15.95 -2.07
N SER A 634 -4.61 -15.22 -1.83
CA SER A 634 -5.22 -15.07 -0.50
C SER A 634 -5.64 -16.40 0.14
N GLN A 635 -6.21 -17.33 -0.62
CA GLN A 635 -6.63 -18.64 -0.10
C GLN A 635 -5.42 -19.53 0.17
N LEU A 636 -4.39 -19.47 -0.67
CA LEU A 636 -3.13 -20.19 -0.47
C LEU A 636 -2.39 -19.69 0.78
N ALA A 637 -2.40 -18.38 1.03
CA ALA A 637 -1.83 -17.78 2.24
C ALA A 637 -2.60 -18.19 3.51
N ARG A 638 -3.93 -18.31 3.41
CA ARG A 638 -4.80 -18.72 4.52
C ARG A 638 -4.68 -20.20 4.86
N SER A 639 -4.64 -21.07 3.85
CA SER A 639 -4.60 -22.53 4.05
C SER A 639 -4.04 -23.26 2.82
N ASP A 640 -2.90 -23.93 2.97
CA ASP A 640 -2.36 -24.82 1.93
C ASP A 640 -2.94 -26.24 2.07
N ALA A 641 -4.08 -26.48 1.43
CA ALA A 641 -4.74 -27.79 1.39
C ALA A 641 -4.12 -28.74 0.34
N ARG A 642 -3.06 -28.30 -0.37
CA ARG A 642 -2.45 -28.99 -1.51
C ARG A 642 -3.48 -29.46 -2.54
N SER A 643 -4.46 -28.60 -2.84
CA SER A 643 -5.51 -28.91 -3.80
C SER A 643 -5.03 -28.77 -5.25
N GLY A 644 -5.80 -29.31 -6.20
CA GLY A 644 -5.51 -29.16 -7.63
C GLY A 644 -5.47 -27.69 -8.08
N ILE A 645 -6.37 -26.85 -7.57
CA ILE A 645 -6.38 -25.40 -7.86
C ILE A 645 -5.13 -24.75 -7.29
N GLN A 646 -4.73 -25.07 -6.06
CA GLN A 646 -3.52 -24.50 -5.45
C GLN A 646 -2.24 -24.90 -6.21
N ARG A 647 -2.20 -26.11 -6.78
CA ARG A 647 -1.13 -26.51 -7.70
C ARG A 647 -1.11 -25.61 -8.96
N VAL A 648 -2.27 -25.27 -9.52
CA VAL A 648 -2.36 -24.32 -10.65
C VAL A 648 -1.86 -22.94 -10.22
N VAL A 649 -2.35 -22.40 -9.11
CA VAL A 649 -1.96 -21.07 -8.59
C VAL A 649 -0.44 -20.97 -8.42
N ARG A 650 0.19 -21.97 -7.78
CA ARG A 650 1.65 -22.00 -7.58
C ARG A 650 2.43 -21.99 -8.90
N ASN A 651 2.09 -22.89 -9.82
CA ASN A 651 2.82 -23.00 -11.08
C ASN A 651 2.58 -21.80 -11.99
N MET A 652 1.34 -21.28 -12.07
CA MET A 652 1.04 -20.09 -12.86
C MET A 652 1.72 -18.85 -12.27
N ALA A 653 1.65 -18.63 -10.96
CA ALA A 653 2.36 -17.52 -10.31
C ALA A 653 3.88 -17.61 -10.57
N ARG A 654 4.47 -18.80 -10.43
CA ARG A 654 5.90 -19.02 -10.72
C ARG A 654 6.25 -18.67 -12.16
N GLU A 655 5.56 -19.27 -13.14
CA GLU A 655 5.89 -19.08 -14.56
C GLU A 655 5.57 -17.67 -15.06
N LEU A 656 4.53 -17.01 -14.53
CA LEU A 656 4.26 -15.60 -14.85
C LEU A 656 5.35 -14.67 -14.28
N CYS A 657 5.85 -14.94 -13.07
CA CYS A 657 6.98 -14.18 -12.51
C CYS A 657 8.30 -14.41 -13.25
N LEU A 658 8.55 -15.65 -13.72
CA LEU A 658 9.77 -16.00 -14.46
C LEU A 658 9.69 -15.64 -15.95
N GLY A 659 8.49 -15.43 -16.47
CA GLY A 659 8.22 -15.02 -17.85
C GLY A 659 8.64 -13.59 -18.15
N GLY A 660 8.81 -13.27 -19.42
CA GLY A 660 9.08 -11.92 -19.92
C GLY A 660 7.87 -11.29 -20.62
N GLU A 661 6.74 -11.99 -20.65
CA GLU A 661 5.54 -11.67 -21.42
C GLU A 661 4.50 -10.86 -20.63
N THR A 662 4.75 -10.59 -19.34
CA THR A 662 3.93 -9.72 -18.50
C THR A 662 4.73 -8.50 -18.01
N PRO A 663 4.06 -7.41 -17.61
CA PRO A 663 4.69 -6.38 -16.78
C PRO A 663 5.24 -6.98 -15.47
N PRO A 664 6.00 -6.20 -14.67
CA PRO A 664 6.49 -6.66 -13.38
C PRO A 664 5.36 -7.30 -12.54
N VAL A 665 5.62 -8.50 -12.02
CA VAL A 665 4.62 -9.29 -11.31
C VAL A 665 4.81 -9.11 -9.80
N GLU A 666 3.71 -8.89 -9.08
CA GLU A 666 3.70 -8.82 -7.62
C GLU A 666 2.67 -9.82 -7.08
N ILE A 667 3.12 -10.71 -6.19
CA ILE A 667 2.26 -11.72 -5.57
C ILE A 667 1.65 -11.11 -4.30
N VAL A 668 0.32 -11.04 -4.28
CA VAL A 668 -0.45 -10.28 -3.30
C VAL A 668 -1.49 -11.16 -2.60
N GLN A 669 -1.89 -10.73 -1.42
CA GLN A 669 -3.02 -11.28 -0.68
C GLN A 669 -3.89 -10.13 -0.19
N ILE A 670 -5.19 -10.37 -0.09
CA ILE A 670 -6.15 -9.41 0.47
C ILE A 670 -6.34 -9.77 1.94
N LYS A 671 -6.05 -8.81 2.82
CA LYS A 671 -6.07 -8.96 4.27
C LYS A 671 -6.70 -7.72 4.90
N ASP A 672 -7.72 -7.92 5.74
CA ASP A 672 -8.43 -6.86 6.44
C ASP A 672 -8.98 -5.75 5.50
N GLY A 673 -9.40 -6.13 4.29
CA GLY A 673 -9.92 -5.20 3.27
C GLY A 673 -8.86 -4.38 2.53
N GLY A 674 -7.56 -4.66 2.76
CA GLY A 674 -6.45 -4.06 2.04
C GLY A 674 -5.65 -5.08 1.21
N LEU A 675 -4.97 -4.61 0.17
CA LEU A 675 -4.05 -5.42 -0.60
C LEU A 675 -2.64 -5.35 0.02
N VAL A 676 -2.02 -6.50 0.30
CA VAL A 676 -0.67 -6.59 0.88
C VAL A 676 0.17 -7.62 0.13
N ARG A 677 1.50 -7.55 0.25
CA ARG A 677 2.39 -8.59 -0.30
C ARG A 677 2.17 -9.93 0.40
N ALA A 678 2.14 -11.03 -0.37
CA ALA A 678 1.96 -12.37 0.18
C ALA A 678 3.29 -12.99 0.65
N ARG A 679 3.93 -12.38 1.65
CA ARG A 679 5.31 -12.68 2.08
C ARG A 679 5.55 -14.16 2.41
N ASP A 680 4.58 -14.83 3.03
CA ASP A 680 4.74 -16.20 3.52
C ASP A 680 4.50 -17.23 2.40
N VAL A 681 3.89 -16.81 1.30
CA VAL A 681 3.58 -17.65 0.14
C VAL A 681 4.70 -17.60 -0.89
N VAL A 682 5.32 -16.43 -1.12
CA VAL A 682 6.37 -16.24 -2.14
C VAL A 682 7.53 -17.25 -1.96
N PRO A 683 8.14 -17.42 -0.78
CA PRO A 683 9.22 -18.39 -0.59
C PRO A 683 8.80 -19.82 -0.94
N SER A 684 7.54 -20.19 -0.67
CA SER A 684 7.00 -21.52 -0.97
C SER A 684 6.74 -21.74 -2.47
N ILE A 685 6.59 -20.68 -3.27
CA ILE A 685 6.43 -20.78 -4.73
C ILE A 685 7.79 -20.98 -5.40
N PHE A 686 8.84 -20.33 -4.88
CA PHE A 686 10.20 -20.34 -5.47
C PHE A 686 11.19 -21.24 -4.74
N ASN A 687 10.77 -21.98 -3.71
CA ASN A 687 11.64 -22.78 -2.83
C ASN A 687 12.81 -21.97 -2.22
N LEU A 688 12.52 -20.74 -1.80
CA LEU A 688 13.49 -19.84 -1.17
C LEU A 688 13.43 -19.92 0.36
N PRO A 689 14.52 -19.65 1.09
CA PRO A 689 14.47 -19.45 2.54
C PRO A 689 13.63 -18.21 2.87
N SER A 690 12.84 -18.27 3.94
CA SER A 690 12.03 -17.14 4.40
C SER A 690 12.95 -15.94 4.73
N ASP A 691 12.72 -14.84 4.04
CA ASP A 691 13.43 -13.58 4.14
C ASP A 691 12.63 -12.53 4.94
N ALA A 692 13.34 -11.52 5.45
CA ALA A 692 12.84 -10.52 6.39
C ALA A 692 11.93 -9.44 5.76
N TYR A 693 11.09 -9.80 4.78
CA TYR A 693 10.12 -8.90 4.17
C TYR A 693 8.77 -9.00 4.92
N GLY A 694 8.17 -7.86 5.24
CA GLY A 694 6.86 -7.78 5.90
C GLY A 694 5.69 -7.85 4.91
N ASP A 695 4.45 -7.96 5.42
CA ASP A 695 3.19 -7.77 4.68
C ASP A 695 3.02 -6.29 4.31
N ALA A 696 3.94 -5.74 3.51
CA ALA A 696 3.81 -4.35 3.07
C ALA A 696 2.53 -4.22 2.26
N CYS A 697 1.74 -3.18 2.57
CA CYS A 697 0.56 -2.84 1.76
C CYS A 697 0.98 -2.67 0.29
N VAL A 698 0.08 -2.91 -0.67
CA VAL A 698 0.34 -2.71 -2.09
C VAL A 698 -0.64 -1.66 -2.59
N GLU A 699 -0.11 -0.50 -3.00
CA GLU A 699 -0.91 0.53 -3.66
C GLU A 699 -1.26 0.08 -5.07
N ILE A 700 -2.43 0.46 -5.57
CA ILE A 700 -2.79 0.26 -6.98
C ILE A 700 -2.17 1.38 -7.83
N HIS A 701 -1.54 1.02 -8.95
CA HIS A 701 -1.13 1.93 -10.01
C HIS A 701 -2.05 1.82 -11.23
N PRO A 702 -2.14 2.85 -12.07
CA PRO A 702 -2.87 2.77 -13.33
C PRO A 702 -2.35 1.66 -14.23
N GLY A 703 -3.28 0.96 -14.87
CA GLY A 703 -2.97 -0.16 -15.74
C GLY A 703 -2.57 -1.44 -15.00
N ASP A 704 -2.52 -1.44 -13.65
CA ASP A 704 -2.39 -2.67 -12.89
C ASP A 704 -3.52 -3.64 -13.26
N VAL A 705 -3.17 -4.93 -13.35
CA VAL A 705 -4.14 -6.01 -13.53
C VAL A 705 -4.15 -6.83 -12.25
N LEU A 706 -5.27 -6.81 -11.52
CA LEU A 706 -5.52 -7.71 -10.39
C LEU A 706 -6.08 -9.04 -10.92
N LEU A 707 -5.24 -10.07 -10.93
CA LEU A 707 -5.58 -11.43 -11.34
C LEU A 707 -6.02 -12.26 -10.13
N MET A 708 -7.33 -12.45 -10.01
CA MET A 708 -7.98 -13.32 -9.03
C MET A 708 -7.92 -14.78 -9.52
N ILE A 709 -6.72 -15.37 -9.43
CA ILE A 709 -6.47 -16.77 -9.82
C ILE A 709 -6.78 -17.76 -8.70
N ASP A 710 -6.78 -17.32 -7.44
CA ASP A 710 -6.98 -18.23 -6.30
C ASP A 710 -8.46 -18.58 -6.05
N SER A 711 -8.68 -19.66 -5.31
CA SER A 711 -10.00 -20.21 -4.92
C SER A 711 -10.61 -19.52 -3.70
N SER A 712 -10.48 -18.21 -3.60
CA SER A 712 -10.87 -17.40 -2.44
C SER A 712 -12.39 -17.12 -2.35
N TRP A 713 -13.24 -18.09 -2.70
CA TRP A 713 -14.69 -17.91 -2.89
C TRP A 713 -15.43 -17.40 -1.66
N GLU A 714 -15.07 -17.89 -0.46
CA GLU A 714 -15.70 -17.51 0.81
C GLU A 714 -15.46 -16.05 1.21
N GLN A 715 -14.43 -15.41 0.65
CA GLN A 715 -13.93 -14.10 1.09
C GLN A 715 -14.25 -12.98 0.11
N TYR A 716 -14.96 -13.29 -0.98
CA TYR A 716 -15.10 -12.38 -2.12
C TYR A 716 -15.74 -11.03 -1.76
N GLU A 717 -16.64 -11.00 -0.78
CA GLU A 717 -17.24 -9.74 -0.29
C GLU A 717 -16.20 -8.84 0.42
N GLN A 718 -15.19 -9.41 1.06
CA GLN A 718 -14.10 -8.67 1.70
C GLN A 718 -13.17 -8.03 0.67
N PHE A 719 -13.26 -8.43 -0.60
CA PHE A 719 -12.42 -7.92 -1.69
C PHE A 719 -12.99 -6.66 -2.33
N LEU A 720 -14.27 -6.33 -2.06
CA LEU A 720 -14.95 -5.17 -2.65
C LEU A 720 -14.20 -3.84 -2.42
N PRO A 721 -13.66 -3.52 -1.24
CA PRO A 721 -12.88 -2.29 -1.05
C PRO A 721 -11.64 -2.23 -1.94
N VAL A 722 -10.94 -3.36 -2.10
CA VAL A 722 -9.77 -3.46 -2.99
C VAL A 722 -10.19 -3.32 -4.45
N PHE A 723 -11.32 -3.91 -4.85
CA PHE A 723 -11.82 -3.76 -6.23
C PHE A 723 -12.21 -2.32 -6.54
N ASP A 724 -12.84 -1.64 -5.59
CA ASP A 724 -13.16 -0.22 -5.74
C ASP A 724 -11.90 0.63 -5.85
N GLU A 725 -10.85 0.32 -5.06
CA GLU A 725 -9.54 0.95 -5.20
C GLU A 725 -8.89 0.66 -6.56
N VAL A 726 -8.88 -0.60 -7.02
CA VAL A 726 -8.35 -0.99 -8.34
C VAL A 726 -8.99 -0.16 -9.44
N ARG A 727 -10.31 -0.02 -9.39
CA ARG A 727 -11.08 0.76 -10.36
C ARG A 727 -10.84 2.25 -10.26
N GLN A 728 -10.79 2.78 -9.04
CA GLN A 728 -10.56 4.20 -8.78
C GLN A 728 -9.25 4.67 -9.43
N PHE A 729 -8.23 3.79 -9.47
CA PHE A 729 -6.94 4.09 -10.08
C PHE A 729 -6.77 3.57 -11.51
N GLY A 730 -7.83 3.10 -12.16
CA GLY A 730 -7.80 2.69 -13.57
C GLY A 730 -7.09 1.34 -13.83
N GLY A 731 -7.04 0.47 -12.83
CA GLY A 731 -6.65 -0.93 -12.98
C GLY A 731 -7.81 -1.82 -13.46
N ARG A 732 -7.49 -3.07 -13.82
CA ARG A 732 -8.45 -4.08 -14.28
C ARG A 732 -8.53 -5.26 -13.31
N ILE A 733 -9.73 -5.80 -13.13
CA ILE A 733 -10.00 -6.98 -12.32
C ILE A 733 -10.29 -8.17 -13.23
N VAL A 734 -9.50 -9.24 -13.10
CA VAL A 734 -9.64 -10.46 -13.89
C VAL A 734 -9.87 -11.63 -12.96
N SER A 735 -11.02 -12.31 -13.06
CA SER A 735 -11.32 -13.48 -12.24
C SER A 735 -11.26 -14.78 -13.02
N VAL A 736 -10.68 -15.81 -12.40
CA VAL A 736 -10.55 -17.14 -12.98
C VAL A 736 -11.74 -18.02 -12.62
N VAL A 737 -12.31 -18.70 -13.62
CA VAL A 737 -13.35 -19.72 -13.42
C VAL A 737 -12.81 -21.09 -13.80
N TYR A 738 -12.70 -21.96 -12.80
CA TYR A 738 -12.18 -23.33 -12.97
C TYR A 738 -13.25 -24.29 -13.51
N ASP A 739 -14.46 -24.25 -12.94
CA ASP A 739 -15.60 -25.04 -13.39
C ASP A 739 -16.90 -24.43 -12.84
N LEU A 740 -18.06 -24.96 -13.26
CA LEU A 740 -19.37 -24.62 -12.71
C LEU A 740 -20.01 -25.81 -11.99
N ILE A 741 -19.22 -26.80 -11.55
CA ILE A 741 -19.75 -28.03 -10.95
C ILE A 741 -20.62 -27.71 -9.72
N PRO A 742 -20.22 -26.82 -8.79
CA PRO A 742 -21.09 -26.50 -7.65
C PRO A 742 -22.41 -25.83 -8.03
N ALA A 743 -22.46 -25.13 -9.16
CA ALA A 743 -23.66 -24.43 -9.64
C ALA A 743 -24.59 -25.35 -10.44
N LEU A 744 -24.03 -26.21 -11.30
CA LEU A 744 -24.79 -27.05 -12.24
C LEU A 744 -25.06 -28.47 -11.71
N HIS A 745 -24.18 -28.98 -10.84
CA HIS A 745 -24.25 -30.33 -10.26
C HIS A 745 -24.06 -30.29 -8.73
N PRO A 746 -24.95 -29.61 -7.99
CA PRO A 746 -24.85 -29.48 -6.55
C PRO A 746 -24.86 -30.84 -5.82
N GLU A 747 -25.40 -31.90 -6.44
CA GLU A 747 -25.41 -33.27 -5.93
C GLU A 747 -24.00 -33.86 -5.71
N TYR A 748 -22.97 -33.33 -6.39
CA TYR A 748 -21.59 -33.76 -6.20
C TYR A 748 -20.85 -32.94 -5.14
N CYS A 749 -21.46 -31.90 -4.58
CA CYS A 749 -20.83 -30.96 -3.67
C CYS A 749 -21.38 -31.04 -2.25
N ARG A 750 -20.58 -30.58 -1.28
CA ARG A 750 -21.06 -30.43 0.11
C ARG A 750 -22.06 -29.27 0.20
N PRO A 751 -23.13 -29.36 1.02
CA PRO A 751 -24.20 -28.35 1.04
C PRO A 751 -23.75 -26.89 1.26
N GLY A 752 -22.70 -26.65 2.06
CA GLY A 752 -22.20 -25.29 2.32
C GLY A 752 -21.43 -24.66 1.15
N LEU A 753 -20.87 -25.47 0.24
CA LEU A 753 -20.07 -24.98 -0.89
C LEU A 753 -20.94 -24.33 -1.97
N VAL A 754 -22.12 -24.90 -2.22
CA VAL A 754 -23.01 -24.49 -3.31
C VAL A 754 -23.45 -23.03 -3.15
N SER A 755 -23.88 -22.63 -1.96
CA SER A 755 -24.30 -21.25 -1.70
C SER A 755 -23.17 -20.25 -1.82
N VAL A 756 -21.99 -20.59 -1.29
CA VAL A 756 -20.78 -19.74 -1.36
C VAL A 756 -20.35 -19.55 -2.81
N PHE A 757 -20.28 -20.64 -3.57
CA PHE A 757 -19.86 -20.62 -4.95
C PHE A 757 -20.83 -19.83 -5.84
N ASN A 758 -22.14 -20.00 -5.67
CA ASN A 758 -23.14 -19.26 -6.46
C ASN A 758 -23.08 -17.75 -6.18
N ASN A 759 -22.88 -17.35 -4.91
CA ASN A 759 -22.67 -15.95 -4.56
C ASN A 759 -21.39 -15.40 -5.21
N TRP A 760 -20.28 -16.14 -5.07
CA TRP A 760 -19.00 -15.79 -5.68
C TRP A 760 -19.10 -15.65 -7.20
N LEU A 761 -19.69 -16.61 -7.92
CA LEU A 761 -19.78 -16.59 -9.38
C LEU A 761 -20.61 -15.40 -9.88
N ARG A 762 -21.71 -15.09 -9.18
CA ARG A 762 -22.50 -13.89 -9.45
C ARG A 762 -21.65 -12.63 -9.24
N MET A 763 -20.95 -12.53 -8.13
CA MET A 763 -20.12 -11.36 -7.83
C MET A 763 -18.94 -11.24 -8.81
N ALA A 764 -18.31 -12.34 -9.20
CA ALA A 764 -17.25 -12.37 -10.20
C ALA A 764 -17.72 -11.84 -11.56
N ALA A 765 -18.92 -12.24 -12.01
CA ALA A 765 -19.51 -11.70 -13.23
C ALA A 765 -19.90 -10.22 -13.11
N MET A 766 -20.33 -9.76 -11.93
CA MET A 766 -20.75 -8.38 -11.70
C MET A 766 -19.57 -7.40 -11.47
N GLN A 767 -18.43 -7.91 -11.00
CA GLN A 767 -17.31 -7.08 -10.53
C GLN A 767 -16.06 -7.17 -11.44
N SER A 768 -15.88 -8.23 -12.22
CA SER A 768 -14.68 -8.36 -13.07
C SER A 768 -14.84 -7.63 -14.39
N ASP A 769 -13.73 -7.11 -14.94
CA ASP A 769 -13.66 -6.63 -16.31
C ASP A 769 -13.47 -7.81 -17.29
N MET A 770 -12.90 -8.91 -16.79
CA MET A 770 -12.75 -10.16 -17.54
C MET A 770 -12.97 -11.38 -16.64
N LEU A 771 -13.75 -12.34 -17.14
CA LEU A 771 -13.79 -13.71 -16.63
C LEU A 771 -12.98 -14.59 -17.58
N ILE A 772 -11.96 -15.26 -17.03
CA ILE A 772 -11.12 -16.16 -17.82
C ILE A 772 -11.25 -17.59 -17.33
N CYS A 773 -11.61 -18.48 -18.24
CA CYS A 773 -11.93 -19.86 -17.95
C CYS A 773 -10.76 -20.79 -18.31
N ILE A 774 -10.63 -21.90 -17.60
CA ILE A 774 -9.52 -22.84 -17.85
C ILE A 774 -9.74 -23.74 -19.07
N SER A 775 -10.88 -23.63 -19.76
CA SER A 775 -11.19 -24.33 -21.01
C SER A 775 -12.26 -23.58 -21.81
N GLN A 776 -12.34 -23.86 -23.11
CA GLN A 776 -13.41 -23.38 -23.97
C GLN A 776 -14.77 -23.96 -23.53
N ALA A 777 -14.81 -25.22 -23.07
CA ALA A 777 -16.03 -25.83 -22.53
C ALA A 777 -16.57 -25.10 -21.28
N VAL A 778 -15.68 -24.71 -20.35
CA VAL A 778 -16.08 -23.91 -19.17
C VAL A 778 -16.53 -22.51 -19.59
N LYS A 779 -15.82 -21.85 -20.53
CA LYS A 779 -16.25 -20.55 -21.07
C LYS A 779 -17.67 -20.59 -21.64
N GLN A 780 -18.00 -21.63 -22.39
CA GLN A 780 -19.35 -21.82 -22.93
C GLN A 780 -20.38 -21.97 -21.79
N SER A 781 -20.06 -22.79 -20.78
CA SER A 781 -20.93 -23.00 -19.61
C SER A 781 -21.13 -21.71 -18.79
N VAL A 782 -20.09 -20.88 -18.62
CA VAL A 782 -20.20 -19.56 -17.98
C VAL A 782 -21.12 -18.64 -18.78
N SER A 783 -20.97 -18.59 -20.11
CA SER A 783 -21.81 -17.75 -20.98
C SER A 783 -23.29 -18.13 -20.84
N GLU A 784 -23.59 -19.43 -20.94
CA GLU A 784 -24.95 -19.96 -20.79
C GLU A 784 -25.51 -19.69 -19.39
N TYR A 785 -24.69 -19.81 -18.35
CA TYR A 785 -25.09 -19.51 -16.98
C TYR A 785 -25.43 -18.02 -16.80
N ILE A 786 -24.59 -17.11 -17.31
CA ILE A 786 -24.84 -15.66 -17.25
C ILE A 786 -26.16 -15.30 -17.93
N GLU A 787 -26.39 -15.85 -19.12
CA GLU A 787 -27.63 -15.66 -19.88
C GLU A 787 -28.85 -16.23 -19.13
N ALA A 788 -28.76 -17.47 -18.65
CA ALA A 788 -29.86 -18.15 -17.96
C ALA A 788 -30.25 -17.46 -16.64
N GLN A 789 -29.28 -16.89 -15.92
CA GLN A 789 -29.51 -16.14 -14.68
C GLN A 789 -29.94 -14.68 -14.93
N GLY A 790 -29.96 -14.22 -16.19
CA GLY A 790 -30.27 -12.83 -16.54
C GLY A 790 -29.30 -11.84 -15.90
N LEU A 791 -28.04 -12.25 -15.69
CA LEU A 791 -27.04 -11.36 -15.12
C LEU A 791 -26.69 -10.28 -16.14
N GLN A 792 -26.77 -9.03 -15.71
CA GLN A 792 -26.40 -7.87 -16.50
C GLN A 792 -25.21 -7.19 -15.82
N PRO A 793 -23.97 -7.61 -16.14
CA PRO A 793 -22.79 -6.90 -15.68
C PRO A 793 -22.91 -5.41 -16.00
N PRO A 794 -22.55 -4.52 -15.07
CA PRO A 794 -22.69 -3.07 -15.26
C PRO A 794 -21.73 -2.52 -16.32
N ARG A 795 -20.82 -3.36 -16.84
CA ARG A 795 -19.76 -3.04 -17.79
C ARG A 795 -19.62 -4.16 -18.82
N PRO A 796 -19.02 -3.91 -20.00
CA PRO A 796 -18.70 -4.97 -20.95
C PRO A 796 -17.77 -6.00 -20.30
N LEU A 797 -18.30 -7.20 -20.04
CA LEU A 797 -17.54 -8.30 -19.47
C LEU A 797 -16.86 -9.09 -20.60
N VAL A 798 -15.53 -9.16 -20.57
CA VAL A 798 -14.78 -10.01 -21.50
C VAL A 798 -14.80 -11.45 -21.01
N LEU A 799 -15.21 -12.38 -21.88
CA LEU A 799 -15.15 -13.82 -21.62
C LEU A 799 -14.06 -14.44 -22.48
N GLU A 800 -13.03 -15.00 -21.84
CA GLU A 800 -11.92 -15.68 -22.51
C GLU A 800 -11.63 -17.03 -21.88
N HIS A 801 -10.80 -17.83 -22.55
CA HIS A 801 -10.26 -19.05 -21.97
C HIS A 801 -8.76 -19.14 -22.22
N TRP A 802 -8.08 -19.91 -21.36
CA TRP A 802 -6.72 -20.38 -21.59
C TRP A 802 -6.60 -21.82 -21.10
N ASN A 803 -5.58 -22.51 -21.56
CA ASN A 803 -5.37 -23.93 -21.29
C ASN A 803 -4.36 -24.13 -20.15
N LEU A 804 -4.67 -24.99 -19.17
CA LEU A 804 -3.73 -25.36 -18.12
C LEU A 804 -2.60 -26.23 -18.67
N GLY A 805 -1.41 -26.08 -18.06
CA GLY A 805 -0.23 -26.85 -18.38
C GLY A 805 0.08 -27.99 -17.39
N ALA A 806 1.11 -28.76 -17.70
CA ALA A 806 1.76 -29.71 -16.80
C ALA A 806 3.23 -29.83 -17.21
N ASP A 807 4.14 -30.12 -16.28
CA ASP A 807 5.56 -30.35 -16.59
C ASP A 807 5.95 -31.78 -16.20
N LEU A 808 6.89 -32.37 -16.93
CA LEU A 808 7.59 -33.57 -16.48
C LEU A 808 8.56 -33.16 -15.38
N ILE A 809 8.50 -33.83 -14.23
CA ILE A 809 9.51 -33.67 -13.19
C ILE A 809 10.60 -34.69 -13.49
N ASP A 810 11.76 -34.21 -13.95
CA ASP A 810 12.97 -35.00 -14.15
C ASP A 810 13.56 -35.38 -12.78
N ASP A 811 12.92 -36.32 -12.09
CA ASP A 811 13.52 -36.96 -10.92
C ASP A 811 14.16 -38.28 -11.40
N GLU A 812 15.45 -38.24 -11.76
CA GLU A 812 16.23 -39.43 -12.15
C GLU A 812 16.45 -40.41 -10.98
N SER A 813 15.98 -40.04 -9.79
CA SER A 813 16.13 -40.80 -8.56
C SER A 813 14.86 -41.62 -8.26
N ASP A 814 15.00 -42.95 -8.24
CA ASP A 814 13.98 -43.84 -7.64
C ASP A 814 13.88 -43.65 -6.10
N ALA A 815 14.67 -42.76 -5.48
CA ALA A 815 14.62 -42.50 -4.05
C ALA A 815 13.28 -41.86 -3.66
N GLY A 816 12.53 -42.52 -2.78
CA GLY A 816 11.22 -42.06 -2.31
C GLY A 816 10.03 -42.75 -2.97
N ILE A 817 10.24 -43.62 -3.97
CA ILE A 817 9.17 -44.46 -4.55
C ILE A 817 8.98 -45.71 -3.68
N ARG A 818 7.74 -46.03 -3.28
CA ARG A 818 7.44 -47.26 -2.53
C ARG A 818 7.80 -48.51 -3.37
N PRO A 819 8.52 -49.51 -2.82
CA PRO A 819 8.91 -50.71 -3.57
C PRO A 819 7.73 -51.47 -4.20
N ALA A 820 6.55 -51.43 -3.58
CA ALA A 820 5.35 -52.05 -4.11
C ALA A 820 4.82 -51.33 -5.37
N VAL A 821 4.91 -50.00 -5.42
CA VAL A 821 4.53 -49.19 -6.59
C VAL A 821 5.53 -49.45 -7.72
N LEU A 822 6.82 -49.47 -7.40
CA LEU A 822 7.88 -49.80 -8.35
C LEU A 822 7.66 -51.17 -9.00
N ALA A 823 7.48 -52.22 -8.18
CA ALA A 823 7.26 -53.58 -8.65
C ALA A 823 6.00 -53.71 -9.50
N LEU A 824 4.89 -53.04 -9.11
CA LEU A 824 3.64 -53.04 -9.88
C LEU A 824 3.83 -52.44 -11.27
N MET A 825 4.56 -51.32 -11.37
CA MET A 825 4.73 -50.56 -12.61
C MET A 825 5.85 -51.11 -13.52
N GLU A 826 6.80 -51.87 -12.96
CA GLU A 826 7.84 -52.59 -13.72
C GLU A 826 7.36 -53.90 -14.31
N ASP A 827 6.40 -54.55 -13.66
CA ASP A 827 5.84 -55.80 -14.14
C ASP A 827 4.98 -55.58 -15.39
N ARG A 828 5.57 -55.92 -16.55
CA ARG A 828 4.94 -55.81 -17.86
C ARG A 828 4.17 -57.06 -18.29
N SER A 829 3.98 -58.05 -17.40
CA SER A 829 3.29 -59.30 -17.72
C SER A 829 1.80 -59.14 -18.02
N SER A 830 1.16 -58.08 -17.49
CA SER A 830 -0.23 -57.73 -17.75
C SER A 830 -0.37 -56.23 -18.04
N PRO A 831 -1.31 -55.81 -18.91
CA PRO A 831 -1.58 -54.39 -19.15
C PRO A 831 -2.16 -53.70 -17.90
N THR A 832 -1.55 -52.57 -17.52
CA THR A 832 -1.96 -51.76 -16.36
C THR A 832 -2.66 -50.48 -16.80
N TYR A 833 -3.91 -50.30 -16.40
CA TYR A 833 -4.70 -49.11 -16.66
C TYR A 833 -4.72 -48.23 -15.42
N LEU A 834 -4.29 -46.99 -15.60
CA LEU A 834 -4.15 -46.02 -14.52
C LEU A 834 -5.35 -45.07 -14.50
N MET A 835 -5.84 -44.73 -13.31
CA MET A 835 -6.80 -43.66 -13.11
C MET A 835 -6.24 -42.73 -12.04
N VAL A 836 -6.17 -41.43 -12.31
CA VAL A 836 -5.52 -40.43 -11.43
C VAL A 836 -6.51 -39.38 -10.96
N GLY A 837 -6.55 -39.15 -9.65
CA GLY A 837 -7.34 -38.09 -9.02
C GLY A 837 -8.07 -38.54 -7.76
N THR A 838 -8.58 -37.59 -6.98
CA THR A 838 -9.41 -37.89 -5.78
C THR A 838 -10.56 -38.82 -6.12
N ILE A 839 -10.78 -39.84 -5.28
CA ILE A 839 -11.87 -40.79 -5.43
C ILE A 839 -13.16 -40.13 -4.97
N GLU A 840 -13.96 -39.63 -5.91
CA GLU A 840 -15.20 -38.89 -5.66
C GLU A 840 -16.29 -39.24 -6.71
N PRO A 841 -17.59 -38.97 -6.45
CA PRO A 841 -18.71 -39.54 -7.20
C PRO A 841 -18.69 -39.23 -8.71
N ARG A 842 -18.35 -37.98 -9.07
CA ARG A 842 -18.33 -37.52 -10.47
C ARG A 842 -17.19 -38.10 -11.30
N LYS A 843 -16.15 -38.66 -10.68
CA LYS A 843 -14.94 -39.12 -11.39
C LYS A 843 -15.10 -40.50 -12.04
N GLY A 844 -16.19 -41.21 -11.74
CA GLY A 844 -16.54 -42.46 -12.43
C GLY A 844 -15.80 -43.70 -11.95
N HIS A 845 -15.16 -43.68 -10.78
CA HIS A 845 -14.41 -44.84 -10.25
C HIS A 845 -15.26 -46.12 -10.12
N GLY A 846 -16.52 -45.99 -9.72
CA GLY A 846 -17.46 -47.13 -9.67
C GLY A 846 -17.75 -47.71 -11.05
N PHE A 847 -18.02 -46.85 -12.04
CA PHE A 847 -18.23 -47.26 -13.43
C PHE A 847 -17.01 -47.97 -14.03
N VAL A 848 -15.80 -47.46 -13.73
CA VAL A 848 -14.55 -48.10 -14.14
C VAL A 848 -14.40 -49.47 -13.50
N LEU A 849 -14.72 -49.61 -12.21
CA LEU A 849 -14.69 -50.91 -11.54
C LEU A 849 -15.70 -51.90 -12.16
N ASP A 850 -16.91 -51.44 -12.48
CA ASP A 850 -17.92 -52.26 -13.18
C ASP A 850 -17.40 -52.80 -14.53
N ALA A 851 -16.72 -51.94 -15.31
CA ALA A 851 -16.13 -52.33 -16.59
C ALA A 851 -15.02 -53.37 -16.41
N PHE A 852 -14.16 -53.21 -15.39
CA PHE A 852 -13.08 -54.16 -15.12
C PHE A 852 -13.57 -55.49 -14.55
N GLU A 853 -14.66 -55.49 -13.78
CA GLU A 853 -15.34 -56.72 -13.37
C GLU A 853 -15.84 -57.52 -14.58
N GLN A 854 -16.36 -56.85 -15.62
CA GLN A 854 -16.72 -57.53 -16.88
C GLN A 854 -15.49 -58.10 -17.59
N ILE A 855 -14.39 -57.36 -17.66
CA ILE A 855 -13.13 -57.83 -18.26
C ILE A 855 -12.61 -59.08 -17.52
N TRP A 856 -12.60 -59.04 -16.18
CA TRP A 856 -12.13 -60.17 -15.37
C TRP A 856 -13.06 -61.38 -15.44
N ALA A 857 -14.38 -61.16 -15.47
CA ALA A 857 -15.37 -62.23 -15.63
C ALA A 857 -15.24 -62.93 -17.00
N ALA A 858 -14.84 -62.20 -18.04
CA ALA A 858 -14.52 -62.74 -19.36
C ALA A 858 -13.14 -63.44 -19.43
N GLY A 859 -12.40 -63.50 -18.33
CA GLY A 859 -11.05 -64.10 -18.26
C GLY A 859 -9.93 -63.19 -18.76
N GLY A 860 -10.21 -61.91 -19.03
CA GLY A 860 -9.21 -60.94 -19.51
C GLY A 860 -8.13 -60.66 -18.46
N ASP A 861 -6.88 -60.47 -18.92
CA ASP A 861 -5.75 -60.13 -18.07
C ASP A 861 -5.47 -58.63 -18.12
N ALA A 862 -6.05 -57.87 -17.18
CA ALA A 862 -5.88 -56.43 -17.07
C ALA A 862 -5.79 -56.02 -15.60
N ARG A 863 -4.89 -55.07 -15.30
CA ARG A 863 -4.74 -54.47 -13.97
C ARG A 863 -5.36 -53.07 -13.96
N LEU A 864 -6.12 -52.76 -12.92
CA LEU A 864 -6.67 -51.45 -12.65
C LEU A 864 -5.92 -50.83 -11.47
N CYS A 865 -5.31 -49.67 -11.69
CA CYS A 865 -4.59 -48.90 -10.68
C CYS A 865 -5.31 -47.58 -10.44
N LEU A 866 -5.86 -47.39 -9.24
CA LEU A 866 -6.53 -46.17 -8.81
C LEU A 866 -5.54 -45.35 -7.97
N ALA A 867 -4.99 -44.28 -8.54
CA ALA A 867 -4.04 -43.39 -7.87
C ALA A 867 -4.76 -42.13 -7.38
N GLY A 868 -5.02 -42.04 -6.08
CA GLY A 868 -5.75 -40.92 -5.49
C GLY A 868 -6.19 -41.15 -4.06
N LYS A 869 -6.38 -40.06 -3.33
CA LYS A 869 -6.93 -40.09 -1.96
C LYS A 869 -8.45 -40.32 -1.97
N GLU A 870 -8.95 -40.91 -0.89
CA GLU A 870 -10.38 -41.04 -0.64
C GLU A 870 -11.04 -39.66 -0.51
N GLY A 871 -12.10 -39.42 -1.31
CA GLY A 871 -12.88 -38.19 -1.31
C GLY A 871 -14.11 -38.28 -0.40
N TRP A 872 -15.24 -37.76 -0.87
CA TRP A 872 -16.50 -37.72 -0.13
C TRP A 872 -17.59 -38.54 -0.84
N HIS A 873 -18.59 -39.05 -0.10
CA HIS A 873 -19.71 -39.83 -0.65
C HIS A 873 -19.28 -41.08 -1.44
N VAL A 874 -18.17 -41.70 -1.04
CA VAL A 874 -17.59 -42.88 -1.69
C VAL A 874 -17.43 -44.07 -0.75
N GLU A 875 -18.02 -44.02 0.44
CA GLU A 875 -17.85 -45.04 1.49
C GLU A 875 -18.21 -46.43 0.97
N ALA A 876 -19.35 -46.58 0.30
CA ALA A 876 -19.79 -47.84 -0.30
C ALA A 876 -18.85 -48.33 -1.42
N LEU A 877 -18.28 -47.40 -2.20
CA LEU A 877 -17.33 -47.73 -3.25
C LEU A 877 -15.98 -48.18 -2.67
N MET A 878 -15.50 -47.49 -1.64
CA MET A 878 -14.25 -47.84 -0.97
C MET A 878 -14.36 -49.19 -0.25
N ASP A 879 -15.50 -49.48 0.38
CA ASP A 879 -15.78 -50.79 0.96
C ASP A 879 -15.82 -51.88 -0.12
N ARG A 880 -16.40 -51.60 -1.29
CA ARG A 880 -16.38 -52.51 -2.43
C ARG A 880 -14.95 -52.76 -2.91
N ILE A 881 -14.14 -51.72 -3.09
CA ILE A 881 -12.73 -51.82 -3.54
C ILE A 881 -11.90 -52.64 -2.55
N ARG A 882 -11.98 -52.33 -1.24
CA ARG A 882 -11.20 -53.00 -0.18
C ARG A 882 -11.50 -54.50 -0.11
N ASN A 883 -12.78 -54.87 -0.22
CA ASN A 883 -13.24 -56.25 -0.13
C ASN A 883 -13.29 -56.99 -1.48
N HIS A 884 -12.88 -56.34 -2.57
CA HIS A 884 -12.98 -56.93 -3.90
C HIS A 884 -12.03 -58.14 -4.06
N PRO A 885 -12.45 -59.27 -4.68
CA PRO A 885 -11.61 -60.48 -4.84
C PRO A 885 -10.30 -60.27 -5.61
N MET A 886 -10.25 -59.21 -6.44
CA MET A 886 -9.07 -58.83 -7.23
C MET A 886 -8.16 -57.81 -6.53
N ASN A 887 -8.53 -57.30 -5.35
CA ASN A 887 -7.70 -56.36 -4.59
C ASN A 887 -6.33 -56.99 -4.27
N GLY A 888 -5.25 -56.26 -4.56
CA GLY A 888 -3.86 -56.73 -4.43
C GLY A 888 -3.41 -57.76 -5.48
N LYS A 889 -4.27 -58.13 -6.43
CA LYS A 889 -3.95 -59.06 -7.54
C LYS A 889 -4.03 -58.37 -8.90
N ARG A 890 -5.17 -57.76 -9.19
CA ARG A 890 -5.46 -57.02 -10.44
C ARG A 890 -6.11 -55.67 -10.18
N LEU A 891 -6.55 -55.38 -8.96
CA LEU A 891 -7.03 -54.09 -8.51
C LEU A 891 -6.04 -53.54 -7.48
N PHE A 892 -5.53 -52.34 -7.72
CA PHE A 892 -4.55 -51.67 -6.87
C PHE A 892 -5.02 -50.25 -6.58
N VAL A 893 -4.81 -49.81 -5.34
CA VAL A 893 -5.04 -48.42 -4.92
C VAL A 893 -3.72 -47.86 -4.43
N ILE A 894 -3.35 -46.70 -4.95
CA ILE A 894 -2.16 -45.94 -4.53
C ILE A 894 -2.67 -44.62 -3.96
N ASP A 895 -2.68 -44.53 -2.64
CA ASP A 895 -2.99 -43.31 -1.91
C ASP A 895 -1.70 -42.55 -1.55
N ASP A 896 -1.86 -41.26 -1.23
CA ASP A 896 -0.81 -40.37 -0.72
C ASP A 896 0.54 -40.48 -1.46
N PHE A 897 0.48 -40.39 -2.79
CA PHE A 897 1.65 -40.57 -3.64
C PHE A 897 2.51 -39.31 -3.72
N THR A 898 3.82 -39.51 -3.89
CA THR A 898 4.75 -38.43 -4.24
C THR A 898 4.72 -38.12 -5.74
N ASP A 899 5.27 -36.98 -6.13
CA ASP A 899 5.41 -36.61 -7.56
C ASP A 899 6.25 -37.66 -8.33
N ALA A 900 7.26 -38.25 -7.69
CA ALA A 900 8.05 -39.34 -8.28
C ALA A 900 7.22 -40.61 -8.48
N GLU A 901 6.37 -40.99 -7.52
CA GLU A 901 5.50 -42.16 -7.62
C GLU A 901 4.46 -42.02 -8.73
N ILE A 902 3.82 -40.85 -8.86
CA ILE A 902 2.81 -40.66 -9.91
C ILE A 902 3.43 -40.59 -11.31
N ASN A 903 4.61 -39.97 -11.45
CA ASN A 903 5.36 -40.02 -12.70
C ASN A 903 5.73 -41.45 -13.08
N ARG A 904 6.14 -42.27 -12.11
CA ARG A 904 6.40 -43.70 -12.34
C ARG A 904 5.14 -44.47 -12.72
N CYS A 905 3.99 -44.12 -12.15
CA CYS A 905 2.71 -44.71 -12.53
C CYS A 905 2.34 -44.39 -13.98
N TYR A 906 2.49 -43.13 -14.42
CA TYR A 906 2.27 -42.77 -15.83
C TYR A 906 3.24 -43.54 -16.75
N ALA A 907 4.54 -43.51 -16.49
CA ALA A 907 5.53 -44.27 -17.29
C ALA A 907 5.30 -45.81 -17.27
N GLY A 908 4.66 -46.32 -16.23
CA GLY A 908 4.27 -47.71 -16.05
C GLY A 908 2.97 -48.11 -16.76
N ALA A 909 2.10 -47.14 -17.06
CA ALA A 909 0.75 -47.42 -17.53
C ALA A 909 0.70 -47.86 -19.00
N THR A 910 -0.22 -48.78 -19.29
CA THR A 910 -0.66 -49.13 -20.64
C THR A 910 -1.59 -48.07 -21.22
N ALA A 911 -2.47 -47.51 -20.40
CA ALA A 911 -3.35 -46.40 -20.75
C ALA A 911 -3.78 -45.66 -19.48
N LEU A 912 -4.09 -44.37 -19.63
CA LEU A 912 -4.85 -43.61 -18.64
C LEU A 912 -6.35 -43.78 -18.90
N ILE A 913 -7.15 -43.89 -17.83
CA ILE A 913 -8.61 -43.80 -17.86
C ILE A 913 -9.05 -42.49 -17.19
N ALA A 914 -9.73 -41.63 -17.95
CA ALA A 914 -10.38 -40.42 -17.47
C ALA A 914 -11.91 -40.58 -17.63
N ALA A 915 -12.60 -41.06 -16.58
CA ALA A 915 -14.01 -41.46 -16.65
C ALA A 915 -15.00 -40.46 -16.02
N SER A 916 -14.63 -39.17 -15.98
CA SER A 916 -15.46 -38.16 -15.30
C SER A 916 -16.78 -37.90 -16.02
N THR A 917 -17.87 -37.74 -15.29
CA THR A 917 -19.18 -37.32 -15.84
C THR A 917 -19.20 -35.84 -16.18
N ILE A 918 -18.46 -35.03 -15.42
CA ILE A 918 -18.22 -33.61 -15.67
C ILE A 918 -16.84 -33.21 -15.14
N GLU A 919 -16.16 -32.31 -15.84
CA GLU A 919 -14.88 -31.76 -15.42
C GLU A 919 -14.62 -30.34 -15.95
N GLY A 920 -13.75 -29.58 -15.27
CA GLY A 920 -13.32 -28.25 -15.71
C GLY A 920 -12.21 -28.24 -16.77
N TYR A 921 -11.31 -29.23 -16.74
CA TYR A 921 -10.19 -29.35 -17.69
C TYR A 921 -9.77 -30.80 -17.99
N GLY A 922 -9.21 -31.51 -17.00
CA GLY A 922 -8.66 -32.86 -17.19
C GLY A 922 -7.14 -32.90 -17.25
N LEU A 923 -6.46 -32.32 -16.25
CA LEU A 923 -4.99 -32.36 -16.11
C LEU A 923 -4.38 -33.77 -16.29
N PRO A 924 -4.98 -34.87 -15.78
CA PRO A 924 -4.44 -36.21 -16.02
C PRO A 924 -4.25 -36.56 -17.50
N ILE A 925 -5.12 -36.07 -18.39
CA ILE A 925 -5.01 -36.30 -19.84
C ILE A 925 -3.74 -35.64 -20.39
N VAL A 926 -3.44 -34.41 -19.94
CA VAL A 926 -2.23 -33.68 -20.32
C VAL A 926 -0.98 -34.36 -19.76
N GLU A 927 -1.03 -34.79 -18.50
CA GLU A 927 0.06 -35.52 -17.83
C GLU A 927 0.36 -36.87 -18.54
N ALA A 928 -0.67 -37.64 -18.92
CA ALA A 928 -0.50 -38.86 -19.70
C ALA A 928 0.13 -38.61 -21.07
N ALA A 929 -0.29 -37.53 -21.76
CA ALA A 929 0.28 -37.15 -23.04
C ALA A 929 1.77 -36.78 -22.93
N MET A 930 2.20 -36.11 -21.84
CA MET A 930 3.60 -35.84 -21.55
C MET A 930 4.44 -37.13 -21.46
N HIS A 931 3.87 -38.18 -20.86
CA HIS A 931 4.49 -39.50 -20.74
C HIS A 931 4.29 -40.41 -21.97
N ARG A 932 3.66 -39.91 -23.05
CA ARG A 932 3.29 -40.70 -24.25
C ARG A 932 2.41 -41.92 -23.92
N VAL A 933 1.55 -41.79 -22.92
CA VAL A 933 0.57 -42.79 -22.51
C VAL A 933 -0.75 -42.53 -23.22
N PRO A 934 -1.35 -43.53 -23.90
CA PRO A 934 -2.63 -43.34 -24.56
C PRO A 934 -3.77 -43.13 -23.54
N VAL A 935 -4.79 -42.37 -23.94
CA VAL A 935 -5.88 -41.95 -23.06
C VAL A 935 -7.20 -42.58 -23.50
N LEU A 936 -7.90 -43.19 -22.54
CA LEU A 936 -9.31 -43.56 -22.63
C LEU A 936 -10.11 -42.52 -21.86
N ALA A 937 -10.97 -41.75 -22.52
CA ALA A 937 -11.72 -40.67 -21.89
C ALA A 937 -13.24 -40.85 -22.05
N SER A 938 -14.01 -40.48 -21.04
CA SER A 938 -15.45 -40.33 -21.20
C SER A 938 -15.78 -39.26 -22.24
N ASP A 939 -16.86 -39.46 -22.98
CA ASP A 939 -17.27 -38.56 -24.05
C ASP A 939 -17.93 -37.28 -23.53
N ILE A 940 -17.13 -36.37 -22.97
CA ILE A 940 -17.58 -35.05 -22.46
C ILE A 940 -16.87 -33.90 -23.21
N PRO A 941 -17.49 -32.70 -23.30
CA PRO A 941 -16.95 -31.60 -24.11
C PRO A 941 -15.49 -31.24 -23.82
N VAL A 942 -15.12 -31.13 -22.54
CA VAL A 942 -13.75 -30.75 -22.15
C VAL A 942 -12.72 -31.83 -22.44
N PHE A 943 -13.09 -33.12 -22.36
CA PHE A 943 -12.16 -34.20 -22.73
C PHE A 943 -11.98 -34.30 -24.24
N ARG A 944 -12.98 -33.91 -25.04
CA ARG A 944 -12.79 -33.73 -26.48
C ARG A 944 -11.85 -32.58 -26.80
N GLU A 945 -11.97 -31.48 -26.05
CA GLU A 945 -11.09 -30.31 -26.17
C GLU A 945 -9.62 -30.69 -25.86
N VAL A 946 -9.37 -31.36 -24.73
CA VAL A 946 -8.01 -31.70 -24.28
C VAL A 946 -7.44 -32.94 -24.99
N GLY A 947 -8.25 -33.98 -25.20
CA GLY A 947 -7.81 -35.25 -25.76
C GLY A 947 -7.76 -35.30 -27.30
N GLY A 948 -8.58 -34.48 -27.98
CA GLY A 948 -8.62 -34.39 -29.44
C GLY A 948 -8.69 -35.76 -30.14
N GLU A 949 -7.96 -35.92 -31.24
CA GLU A 949 -7.86 -37.20 -31.97
C GLU A 949 -6.92 -38.22 -31.31
N GLY A 950 -6.25 -37.84 -30.21
CA GLY A 950 -5.28 -38.70 -29.51
C GLY A 950 -5.87 -39.51 -28.35
N ALA A 951 -7.12 -39.25 -27.98
CA ALA A 951 -7.86 -40.04 -27.00
C ALA A 951 -8.88 -40.98 -27.69
N ILE A 952 -9.17 -42.12 -27.05
CA ILE A 952 -10.31 -42.98 -27.41
C ILE A 952 -11.45 -42.66 -26.47
N PHE A 953 -12.57 -42.20 -27.03
CA PHE A 953 -13.75 -41.84 -26.25
C PHE A 953 -14.68 -43.02 -26.04
N PHE A 954 -15.25 -43.14 -24.83
CA PHE A 954 -16.26 -44.14 -24.48
C PHE A 954 -17.49 -43.47 -23.86
N SER A 955 -18.66 -44.12 -24.02
CA SER A 955 -19.91 -43.66 -23.40
C SER A 955 -20.00 -44.14 -21.95
N LEU A 956 -20.58 -43.30 -21.09
CA LEU A 956 -20.91 -43.63 -19.70
C LEU A 956 -22.27 -44.34 -19.56
N ASP A 957 -22.99 -44.60 -20.66
CA ASP A 957 -24.29 -45.30 -20.63
C ASP A 957 -24.17 -46.78 -20.26
N ASN A 958 -23.04 -47.43 -20.60
CA ASN A 958 -22.80 -48.84 -20.35
C ASN A 958 -21.30 -49.11 -20.11
N PRO A 959 -20.91 -49.76 -18.98
CA PRO A 959 -19.53 -50.15 -18.71
C PRO A 959 -18.83 -50.96 -19.82
N SER A 960 -19.58 -51.69 -20.65
CA SER A 960 -19.00 -52.42 -21.79
C SER A 960 -18.31 -51.50 -22.81
N SER A 961 -18.73 -50.24 -22.93
CA SER A 961 -18.08 -49.27 -23.83
C SER A 961 -16.62 -49.00 -23.43
N LEU A 962 -16.34 -48.91 -22.12
CA LEU A 962 -14.97 -48.79 -21.62
C LEU A 962 -14.18 -50.09 -21.80
N ALA A 963 -14.81 -51.24 -21.61
CA ALA A 963 -14.16 -52.54 -21.84
C ALA A 963 -13.73 -52.72 -23.30
N GLU A 964 -14.56 -52.30 -24.26
CA GLU A 964 -14.24 -52.29 -25.69
C GLU A 964 -13.09 -51.33 -26.01
N ALA A 965 -13.10 -50.13 -25.43
CA ALA A 965 -12.02 -49.15 -25.59
C ALA A 965 -10.69 -49.67 -25.00
N ALA A 966 -10.74 -50.32 -23.84
CA ALA A 966 -9.58 -50.96 -23.21
C ALA A 966 -9.04 -52.11 -24.07
N ALA A 967 -9.90 -52.96 -24.62
CA ALA A 967 -9.52 -54.03 -25.53
C ALA A 967 -8.86 -53.50 -26.81
N ARG A 968 -9.36 -52.37 -27.35
CA ARG A 968 -8.76 -51.70 -28.50
C ARG A 968 -7.33 -51.22 -28.20
N ILE A 969 -7.07 -50.66 -27.01
CA ILE A 969 -5.71 -50.30 -26.59
C ILE A 969 -4.82 -51.54 -26.39
N ALA A 970 -5.36 -52.61 -25.79
CA ALA A 970 -4.61 -53.84 -25.57
C ALA A 970 -4.18 -54.53 -26.87
N ALA A 971 -4.99 -54.40 -27.94
CA ALA A 971 -4.68 -54.93 -29.26
C ALA A 971 -3.60 -54.13 -30.01
N MET A 972 -3.28 -52.92 -29.58
CA MET A 972 -2.27 -52.07 -30.22
C MET A 972 -0.85 -52.44 -29.78
N SER A 973 0.07 -52.41 -30.73
CA SER A 973 1.50 -52.41 -30.46
C SER A 973 1.92 -51.19 -29.62
N ARG A 974 3.13 -51.23 -29.06
CA ARG A 974 3.68 -50.11 -28.29
C ARG A 974 3.80 -48.84 -29.16
N ASP A 975 4.26 -48.99 -30.39
CA ASP A 975 4.48 -47.86 -31.31
C ASP A 975 3.15 -47.23 -31.73
N GLU A 976 2.09 -48.03 -31.97
CA GLU A 976 0.74 -47.52 -32.25
C GLU A 976 0.17 -46.75 -31.06
N ARG A 977 0.38 -47.24 -29.82
CA ARG A 977 -0.03 -46.55 -28.60
C ARG A 977 0.71 -45.22 -28.42
N GLN A 978 2.01 -45.20 -28.64
CA GLN A 978 2.82 -43.97 -28.56
C GLN A 978 2.45 -42.98 -29.66
N ALA A 979 2.18 -43.45 -30.88
CA ALA A 979 1.70 -42.62 -31.98
C ALA A 979 0.32 -42.02 -31.71
N LEU A 980 -0.60 -42.80 -31.11
CA LEU A 980 -1.91 -42.31 -30.69
C LEU A 980 -1.79 -41.23 -29.61
N ALA A 981 -1.05 -41.52 -28.54
CA ALA A 981 -0.78 -40.55 -27.47
C ALA A 981 -0.12 -39.28 -28.00
N GLY A 982 0.78 -39.42 -28.99
CA GLY A 982 1.49 -38.31 -29.60
C GLY A 982 0.65 -37.35 -30.45
N LYS A 983 -0.63 -37.68 -30.70
CA LYS A 983 -1.58 -36.74 -31.31
C LYS A 983 -2.14 -35.74 -30.29
N ILE A 984 -2.07 -36.05 -29.00
CA ILE A 984 -2.36 -35.07 -27.94
C ILE A 984 -1.13 -34.18 -27.81
N ARG A 985 -1.25 -32.89 -28.10
CA ARG A 985 -0.18 -31.92 -27.84
C ARG A 985 -0.27 -31.51 -26.37
N PRO A 986 0.65 -31.95 -25.49
CA PRO A 986 0.64 -31.47 -24.12
C PRO A 986 1.13 -30.02 -24.08
N ILE A 987 0.67 -29.27 -23.08
CA ILE A 987 1.02 -27.87 -22.84
C ILE A 987 1.82 -27.81 -21.55
N THR A 988 2.99 -27.16 -21.58
CA THR A 988 3.82 -26.93 -20.37
C THR A 988 3.24 -25.82 -19.50
N TRP A 989 3.63 -25.74 -18.23
CA TRP A 989 3.21 -24.60 -17.39
C TRP A 989 3.66 -23.26 -17.96
N ARG A 990 4.85 -23.23 -18.58
CA ARG A 990 5.38 -22.04 -19.27
C ARG A 990 4.53 -21.63 -20.47
N GLU A 991 4.18 -22.57 -21.35
CA GLU A 991 3.29 -22.28 -22.49
C GLU A 991 1.90 -21.82 -22.01
N SER A 992 1.37 -22.42 -20.94
CA SER A 992 0.11 -21.99 -20.29
C SER A 992 0.20 -20.55 -19.77
N ALA A 993 1.29 -20.19 -19.10
CA ALA A 993 1.53 -18.81 -18.63
C ALA A 993 1.64 -17.82 -19.79
N GLN A 994 2.31 -18.18 -20.89
CA GLN A 994 2.38 -17.37 -22.10
C GLN A 994 1.00 -17.14 -22.73
N GLN A 995 0.18 -18.20 -22.83
CA GLN A 995 -1.19 -18.06 -23.32
C GLN A 995 -2.00 -17.11 -22.44
N LEU A 996 -1.94 -17.26 -21.12
CA LEU A 996 -2.63 -16.37 -20.19
C LEU A 996 -2.14 -14.93 -20.33
N ALA A 997 -0.84 -14.70 -20.38
CA ALA A 997 -0.25 -13.37 -20.57
C ALA A 997 -0.76 -12.69 -21.85
N CYS A 998 -0.82 -13.42 -22.97
CA CYS A 998 -1.38 -12.90 -24.23
C CYS A 998 -2.87 -12.53 -24.13
N LYS A 999 -3.64 -13.21 -23.28
CA LYS A 999 -5.06 -12.85 -23.03
C LYS A 999 -5.19 -11.62 -22.14
N LEU A 1000 -4.32 -11.48 -21.15
CA LEU A 1000 -4.30 -10.32 -20.26
C LEU A 1000 -3.82 -9.05 -21.00
N TYR A 1001 -2.88 -9.20 -21.94
CA TYR A 1001 -2.23 -8.11 -22.68
C TYR A 1001 -2.20 -8.36 -24.20
N PRO A 1002 -3.36 -8.28 -24.89
CA PRO A 1002 -3.46 -8.60 -26.32
C PRO A 1002 -2.66 -7.66 -27.24
N ASP A 1003 -2.45 -6.41 -26.82
CA ASP A 1003 -1.70 -5.39 -27.57
C ASP A 1003 -0.18 -5.37 -27.24
N GLY A 1004 0.29 -6.29 -26.39
CA GLY A 1004 1.67 -6.34 -25.90
C GLY A 1004 1.94 -5.46 -24.67
N ILE A 1005 3.14 -5.60 -24.09
CA ILE A 1005 3.59 -4.84 -22.91
C ILE A 1005 3.93 -3.41 -23.37
N GLY A 1006 2.99 -2.49 -23.20
CA GLY A 1006 3.14 -1.09 -23.58
C GLY A 1006 2.63 -0.84 -25.00
N GLY A 1007 1.50 -0.14 -25.10
CA GLY A 1007 0.94 0.32 -26.37
C GLY A 1007 1.88 1.30 -27.07
N SER A 1008 2.87 0.79 -27.80
CA SER A 1008 3.51 1.47 -28.90
C SER A 1008 3.31 0.59 -30.13
N GLY A 1009 2.39 0.99 -31.00
CA GLY A 1009 1.96 0.21 -32.15
C GLY A 1009 3.13 -0.30 -33.00
N THR A 1010 3.32 -1.61 -33.02
CA THR A 1010 3.83 -2.32 -34.19
C THR A 1010 3.40 -3.79 -34.12
N PRO A 1011 2.63 -4.31 -35.09
CA PRO A 1011 2.17 -5.69 -35.07
C PRO A 1011 3.32 -6.71 -35.06
N ALA A 1012 3.12 -7.83 -34.38
CA ALA A 1012 4.07 -8.93 -34.23
C ALA A 1012 4.50 -9.62 -35.56
N SER A 1013 3.96 -9.21 -36.71
CA SER A 1013 4.22 -9.82 -38.02
C SER A 1013 5.57 -9.46 -38.67
N GLN A 1014 6.40 -8.61 -38.05
CA GLN A 1014 7.69 -8.20 -38.63
C GLN A 1014 8.94 -8.76 -37.92
N ARG A 1015 8.82 -9.56 -36.85
CA ARG A 1015 10.01 -10.10 -36.16
C ARG A 1015 10.63 -11.35 -36.79
N HIS A 1016 10.04 -11.91 -37.86
CA HIS A 1016 10.54 -13.14 -38.50
C HIS A 1016 11.51 -12.93 -39.68
N SER A 1017 11.93 -11.71 -40.02
CA SER A 1017 12.80 -11.46 -41.19
C SER A 1017 14.23 -11.01 -40.86
N LEU A 1018 14.65 -10.97 -39.59
CA LEU A 1018 16.00 -10.54 -39.19
C LEU A 1018 16.76 -11.67 -38.48
N ASN A 1019 16.98 -12.79 -39.17
CA ASN A 1019 17.99 -13.78 -38.78
C ASN A 1019 18.46 -14.56 -40.02
N SER A 1020 19.05 -13.85 -40.98
CA SER A 1020 19.83 -14.50 -42.05
C SER A 1020 20.76 -13.52 -42.76
N SER A 1021 21.82 -13.03 -42.11
CA SER A 1021 23.03 -12.55 -42.80
C SER A 1021 24.16 -12.20 -41.83
N SER A 1022 25.37 -12.58 -42.24
CA SER A 1022 26.71 -12.27 -41.70
C SER A 1022 27.03 -12.82 -40.30
N GLY A 1023 27.98 -13.74 -40.10
CA GLY A 1023 29.13 -14.13 -40.92
C GLY A 1023 30.36 -13.26 -40.63
N THR A 1024 31.31 -13.85 -39.90
CA THR A 1024 32.78 -13.59 -39.90
C THR A 1024 33.31 -12.22 -39.46
N GLU A 1025 33.99 -12.17 -38.31
CA GLU A 1025 35.46 -11.95 -38.14
C GLU A 1025 35.78 -11.31 -36.77
N GLY A 1026 36.81 -11.83 -36.09
CA GLY A 1026 37.62 -11.11 -35.08
C GLY A 1026 37.35 -11.43 -33.62
#